data_AF-A0A421J5G2-F1
#
_entry.id   AF-A0A421J5G2-F1
#
_cell.length_a   1.000
_cell.length_b   1.000
_cell.length_c   1.000
_cell.angle_alpha   90.00
_cell.angle_beta   90.00
_cell.angle_gamma   90.00
#
_symmetry.space_group_name_H-M   'P 1'
#
loop_
_entity.id
_entity.type
_entity.pdbx_description
1 polymer ?
#
loop_
_entity_poly.entity_id
_entity_poly.type
_entity_poly.pdbx_seq_one_letter_code
_entity_poly.pdbx_strand_id
1 'polypeptide(L)'
;MNDKYEPMGRTGVSSRRYLYTGALLGILVWGVSFLLITISNFHIRPSPAQIEQYLKNAPPPLLYDNRHTKVQGPRLNVSSYREGLFRPEFTSVQWIHDRTTDGTFVLTHDSSHVIKSIVDDSYEYVLFNATDFVYDGKTYTVEGLTASPDLTKAILRTNVTHNWRHSTFALYWTLDVASQTIEQVYPEPLAATSWSPKSDAIAFIYQNDVYVKRSSDVTRFTYDGNANVFNGKPDWVYEEEVFASDIVLWWSPEGDKLAFLKSNDTEVPEYPIQYYVQQDKDYPEVRNIKYPKAGYPNPVVELVVADANDASSVSSISLSSLSEYLITEVLWVSDDNVLVKTSNRASDVLEIFLVDAARKTPKKIRQHKAEKSWFEVSTNTRYIPSNKAAGRDHDGYIDTVVIDGYNHLAYFSPPNNPQPKILTKGNWEVVGGVKAFDEERNQVYFIGTKKSSVERHLYSVDLLAGESSISEITDTEKEGWYSASFSSGSRYLLLTYQGPKVPYQELVDLHTNKHIKYIETNDELKTTLSTHQVPRVEYSVVSLGSDEHGNDILANAKETFPLKFDPSKQYPVLFFVYGGPGSQTVTKSFAVDFSALAAAELDAIVVTVDGRGTGFNSYGDANFKFCVRDHLGHYEPIDQIAAAKIWSRKSYVDSSRIAIWGWSYGGFLTLKTLETDAGSVFSYGAAVAPVTKWKLYDSIYTERYMRTPQENPNGYQTASIHNVTQFKDVTRFLIMHGSGDDNVHFQNTLELIDEYNLAAVENFDFMVFPDSDHSISYHNGNNVVYDRLLTWLNRAFSGEYVLLFATVPTLRRVTRGSEKKFKAKKKLPTFTMIIYKDIFSDDELLSDAYDPKLVDDVVYEADCAMVTVSGGDVDIGANPSAEDGAEELDDAAETVNNVVYSFRLQSTAFDKKSFLTFIKGYMKKVKQHLQEKNPDEVEKFEKGAAAYVKKVIGSFGDWDFYTGESMDPDGMIVMLNYREDGTTPYVVIWKHGVTEYKI
;
A
#
# COMPACT_ATOMS: atom_id res chain seq x y z
N MET A 1 40.35 71.36 65.11
CA MET A 1 41.67 72.02 65.07
C MET A 1 42.71 70.95 64.78
N ASN A 2 43.61 71.19 63.82
CA ASN A 2 45.03 70.78 63.68
C ASN A 2 45.47 69.35 64.10
N ASP A 3 46.47 68.64 63.53
CA ASP A 3 47.43 68.79 62.40
C ASP A 3 48.25 67.47 62.31
N LYS A 4 48.97 67.02 61.25
CA LYS A 4 49.10 67.38 59.82
C LYS A 4 49.92 66.29 59.05
N TYR A 5 49.86 66.35 57.71
CA TYR A 5 50.87 65.97 56.69
C TYR A 5 51.35 64.50 56.44
N GLU A 6 50.94 64.04 55.24
CA GLU A 6 51.65 63.31 54.15
C GLU A 6 53.14 63.72 53.85
N PRO A 7 53.92 63.17 52.86
CA PRO A 7 53.53 62.52 51.56
C PRO A 7 54.40 61.36 50.93
N MET A 8 53.90 60.77 49.80
CA MET A 8 54.59 60.16 48.61
C MET A 8 55.60 58.97 48.76
N GLY A 9 55.79 58.02 47.80
CA GLY A 9 55.11 57.68 46.53
C GLY A 9 55.85 56.62 45.63
N ARG A 10 55.14 56.05 44.63
CA ARG A 10 55.57 55.33 43.38
C ARG A 10 56.17 53.88 43.34
N THR A 11 55.37 53.00 42.71
CA THR A 11 55.66 51.99 41.64
C THR A 11 56.69 50.86 41.80
N GLY A 12 56.23 49.60 41.64
CA GLY A 12 57.08 48.46 41.21
C GLY A 12 56.54 47.06 41.56
N VAL A 13 55.59 46.50 40.78
CA VAL A 13 55.09 45.12 40.97
C VAL A 13 55.53 44.21 39.82
N SER A 14 56.57 43.41 40.04
CA SER A 14 57.04 42.36 39.12
C SER A 14 57.50 41.13 39.88
N SER A 15 56.82 40.00 39.67
CA SER A 15 57.28 38.61 39.91
C SER A 15 56.11 37.62 39.86
N ARG A 16 54.98 37.92 40.52
CA ARG A 16 53.84 36.97 40.62
C ARG A 16 53.08 36.71 39.32
N ARG A 17 52.98 37.67 38.39
CA ARG A 17 52.22 37.45 37.12
C ARG A 17 52.89 36.45 36.17
N TYR A 18 54.22 36.40 36.11
CA TYR A 18 54.95 35.50 35.20
C TYR A 18 54.89 34.02 35.60
N LEU A 19 54.76 33.72 36.90
CA LEU A 19 54.56 32.34 37.38
C LEU A 19 53.18 31.79 36.99
N TYR A 20 52.12 32.60 37.08
CA TYR A 20 50.78 32.18 36.68
C TYR A 20 50.61 32.07 35.16
N THR A 21 51.19 32.99 34.36
CA THR A 21 51.15 32.84 32.89
C THR A 21 52.02 31.70 32.38
N GLY A 22 53.18 31.44 33.02
CA GLY A 22 54.01 30.28 32.71
C GLY A 22 53.32 28.95 33.03
N ALA A 23 52.63 28.85 34.17
CA ALA A 23 51.84 27.68 34.53
C ALA A 23 50.64 27.47 33.58
N LEU A 24 49.92 28.54 33.22
CA LEU A 24 48.83 28.43 32.22
C LEU A 24 49.33 28.02 30.83
N LEU A 25 50.47 28.56 30.36
CA LEU A 25 51.05 28.11 29.09
C LEU A 25 51.53 26.66 29.15
N GLY A 26 52.12 26.22 30.27
CA GLY A 26 52.50 24.82 30.47
C GLY A 26 51.30 23.87 30.39
N ILE A 27 50.19 24.23 31.06
CA ILE A 27 48.94 23.46 31.03
C ILE A 27 48.28 23.52 29.65
N LEU A 28 48.33 24.66 28.93
CA LEU A 28 47.82 24.75 27.56
C LEU A 28 48.65 23.94 26.57
N VAL A 29 49.98 23.99 26.63
CA VAL A 29 50.85 23.26 25.69
C VAL A 29 50.80 21.75 25.95
N TRP A 30 50.85 21.31 27.22
CA TRP A 30 50.69 19.89 27.55
C TRP A 30 49.25 19.42 27.38
N GLY A 31 48.26 20.25 27.70
CA GLY A 31 46.84 19.96 27.49
C GLY A 31 46.51 19.81 26.01
N VAL A 32 46.98 20.70 25.15
CA VAL A 32 46.83 20.58 23.68
C VAL A 32 47.65 19.41 23.12
N SER A 33 48.86 19.14 23.63
CA SER A 33 49.63 17.95 23.18
C SER A 33 48.97 16.63 23.60
N PHE A 34 48.44 16.55 24.82
CA PHE A 34 47.69 15.39 25.30
C PHE A 34 46.36 15.23 24.55
N LEU A 35 45.65 16.34 24.30
CA LEU A 35 44.44 16.36 23.49
C LEU A 35 44.72 15.93 22.04
N LEU A 36 45.82 16.36 21.42
CA LEU A 36 46.22 15.92 20.07
C LEU A 36 46.62 14.45 20.03
N ILE A 37 47.31 13.93 21.05
CA ILE A 37 47.65 12.50 21.18
C ILE A 37 46.40 11.65 21.48
N THR A 38 45.41 12.19 22.18
CA THR A 38 44.14 11.50 22.45
C THR A 38 43.25 11.54 21.21
N ILE A 39 43.17 12.67 20.51
CA ILE A 39 42.46 12.82 19.23
C ILE A 39 43.07 11.91 18.15
N SER A 40 44.40 11.77 18.07
CA SER A 40 45.05 10.84 17.14
C SER A 40 44.80 9.37 17.45
N ASN A 41 44.40 9.05 18.69
CA ASN A 41 44.16 7.68 19.15
C ASN A 41 42.67 7.33 19.30
N PHE A 42 41.75 8.29 19.13
CA PHE A 42 40.30 8.07 19.24
C PHE A 42 39.48 8.47 18.00
N HIS A 43 40.13 8.85 16.90
CA HIS A 43 39.47 8.95 15.60
C HIS A 43 39.75 7.70 14.76
N ILE A 44 38.94 6.65 14.92
CA ILE A 44 38.79 5.62 13.88
C ILE A 44 37.92 6.19 12.76
N ARG A 45 38.43 7.22 12.08
CA ARG A 45 37.97 7.54 10.73
C ARG A 45 38.62 6.52 9.78
N PRO A 46 37.89 5.87 8.87
CA PRO A 46 38.54 5.11 7.82
C PRO A 46 39.45 6.06 7.03
N SER A 47 40.73 5.72 6.94
CA SER A 47 41.70 6.51 6.17
C SER A 47 41.27 6.62 4.71
N PRO A 48 41.75 7.62 3.93
CA PRO A 48 41.46 7.67 2.49
C PRO A 48 41.83 6.37 1.76
N ALA A 49 42.85 5.64 2.21
CA ALA A 49 43.19 4.31 1.70
C ALA A 49 42.19 3.21 2.11
N GLN A 50 41.59 3.30 3.30
CA GLN A 50 40.49 2.40 3.72
C GLN A 50 39.15 2.76 3.06
N ILE A 51 38.88 4.04 2.79
CA ILE A 51 37.74 4.48 1.97
C ILE A 51 37.95 4.03 0.53
N GLU A 52 39.15 4.21 -0.03
CA GLU A 52 39.50 3.70 -1.36
C GLU A 52 39.51 2.16 -1.40
N GLN A 53 39.78 1.48 -0.28
CA GLN A 53 39.61 0.02 -0.14
C GLN A 53 38.13 -0.37 0.04
N TYR A 54 37.31 0.44 0.70
CA TYR A 54 35.85 0.27 0.78
C TYR A 54 35.17 0.57 -0.57
N LEU A 55 35.76 1.42 -1.41
CA LEU A 55 35.31 1.72 -2.78
C LEU A 55 35.89 0.75 -3.82
N LYS A 56 37.01 0.06 -3.53
CA LYS A 56 37.55 -1.06 -4.33
C LYS A 56 36.94 -2.41 -3.94
N ASN A 57 36.47 -2.55 -2.70
CA ASN A 57 35.77 -3.74 -2.19
C ASN A 57 34.25 -3.55 -2.11
N ALA A 58 33.74 -2.33 -2.33
CA ALA A 58 32.37 -2.18 -2.78
C ALA A 58 32.22 -3.10 -4.01
N PRO A 59 31.14 -3.88 -4.13
CA PRO A 59 30.85 -4.49 -5.41
C PRO A 59 30.91 -3.37 -6.46
N PRO A 60 31.51 -3.60 -7.65
CA PRO A 60 31.39 -2.61 -8.72
C PRO A 60 29.91 -2.24 -8.81
N PRO A 61 29.55 -0.96 -9.01
CA PRO A 61 28.14 -0.58 -9.13
C PRO A 61 27.51 -1.59 -10.06
N LEU A 62 26.52 -2.33 -9.56
CA LEU A 62 25.99 -3.50 -10.25
C LEU A 62 25.22 -2.97 -11.44
N LEU A 63 26.01 -2.68 -12.48
CA LEU A 63 25.61 -2.49 -13.85
C LEU A 63 24.82 -3.74 -14.15
N TYR A 64 23.51 -3.59 -14.07
CA TYR A 64 22.53 -4.44 -14.70
C TYR A 64 23.17 -4.88 -16.03
N ASP A 65 23.40 -6.17 -16.21
CA ASP A 65 24.12 -6.67 -17.39
C ASP A 65 23.18 -6.71 -18.61
N ASN A 66 22.64 -5.53 -18.93
CA ASN A 66 22.09 -5.14 -20.21
C ASN A 66 23.23 -4.62 -21.10
N ARG A 67 24.46 -5.14 -20.96
CA ARG A 67 25.54 -4.91 -21.93
C ARG A 67 25.22 -5.69 -23.19
N HIS A 68 24.38 -5.07 -24.01
CA HIS A 68 24.09 -5.46 -25.38
C HIS A 68 23.33 -6.78 -25.55
N THR A 69 22.02 -6.70 -25.33
CA THR A 69 21.16 -6.85 -26.52
C THR A 69 20.48 -5.53 -26.82
N LYS A 70 20.45 -5.14 -28.11
CA LYS A 70 19.45 -4.18 -28.57
C LYS A 70 18.15 -4.95 -28.65
N VAL A 71 17.40 -5.05 -27.55
CA VAL A 71 16.06 -5.67 -27.57
C VAL A 71 15.22 -4.89 -28.58
N GLN A 72 14.97 -5.48 -29.76
CA GLN A 72 14.29 -4.80 -30.87
C GLN A 72 12.76 -4.88 -30.76
N GLY A 73 12.23 -5.60 -29.78
CA GLY A 73 10.81 -5.72 -29.54
C GLY A 73 10.15 -4.45 -29.00
N PRO A 74 8.85 -4.55 -28.67
CA PRO A 74 8.02 -3.41 -28.30
C PRO A 74 8.53 -2.70 -27.03
N ARG A 75 8.16 -1.43 -26.91
CA ARG A 75 8.44 -0.62 -25.73
C ARG A 75 7.40 -0.85 -24.64
N LEU A 76 7.81 -0.75 -23.38
CA LEU A 76 6.88 -0.46 -22.29
C LEU A 76 6.02 0.75 -22.68
N ASN A 77 4.71 0.60 -22.55
CA ASN A 77 3.69 1.59 -22.87
C ASN A 77 2.44 1.38 -21.99
N VAL A 78 1.51 2.33 -22.03
CA VAL A 78 0.31 2.34 -21.17
C VAL A 78 -0.52 1.06 -21.30
N SER A 79 -0.69 0.51 -22.51
CA SER A 79 -1.45 -0.74 -22.74
C SER A 79 -0.77 -1.91 -22.04
N SER A 80 0.50 -2.17 -22.35
CA SER A 80 1.29 -3.25 -21.74
C SER A 80 1.45 -3.14 -20.22
N TYR A 81 1.37 -1.93 -19.67
CA TYR A 81 1.39 -1.71 -18.22
C TYR A 81 0.04 -2.06 -17.57
N ARG A 82 -1.07 -1.57 -18.16
CA ARG A 82 -2.44 -1.87 -17.71
C ARG A 82 -2.80 -3.35 -17.82
N GLU A 83 -2.37 -4.00 -18.89
CA GLU A 83 -2.49 -5.44 -19.13
C GLU A 83 -1.69 -6.30 -18.13
N GLY A 84 -0.91 -5.68 -17.23
CA GLY A 84 -0.16 -6.39 -16.21
C GLY A 84 1.01 -7.22 -16.74
N LEU A 85 1.42 -7.02 -18.01
CA LEU A 85 2.37 -7.86 -18.75
C LEU A 85 3.74 -8.08 -18.06
N PHE A 86 4.10 -7.19 -17.14
CA PHE A 86 5.35 -7.22 -16.38
C PHE A 86 5.17 -7.52 -14.88
N ARG A 87 3.96 -7.84 -14.43
CA ARG A 87 3.72 -8.21 -13.03
C ARG A 87 4.31 -9.60 -12.77
N PRO A 88 4.93 -9.82 -11.60
CA PRO A 88 5.24 -11.17 -11.15
C PRO A 88 3.98 -11.89 -10.71
N GLU A 89 3.91 -13.18 -11.00
CA GLU A 89 2.95 -14.08 -10.37
C GLU A 89 3.53 -14.63 -9.06
N PHE A 90 2.64 -14.85 -8.10
CA PHE A 90 2.91 -15.51 -6.83
C PHE A 90 1.75 -16.46 -6.52
N THR A 91 2.05 -17.62 -5.95
CA THR A 91 1.05 -18.55 -5.41
C THR A 91 0.91 -18.32 -3.90
N SER A 92 -0.32 -18.03 -3.45
CA SER A 92 -0.69 -17.99 -2.04
C SER A 92 -0.66 -19.41 -1.44
N VAL A 93 -0.08 -19.56 -0.24
CA VAL A 93 0.00 -20.85 0.47
C VAL A 93 -0.49 -20.64 1.90
N GLN A 94 -1.70 -21.13 2.17
CA GLN A 94 -2.28 -21.10 3.51
C GLN A 94 -1.79 -22.32 4.30
N TRP A 95 -0.85 -22.08 5.23
CA TRP A 95 -0.37 -23.11 6.15
C TRP A 95 -1.45 -23.57 7.12
N ILE A 96 -1.38 -24.84 7.50
CA ILE A 96 -2.32 -25.45 8.43
C ILE A 96 -1.69 -25.62 9.80
N HIS A 97 -2.40 -25.14 10.82
CA HIS A 97 -2.00 -25.21 12.23
C HIS A 97 -2.47 -26.50 12.93
N ASP A 98 -2.40 -27.63 12.24
CA ASP A 98 -2.49 -28.95 12.87
C ASP A 98 -1.27 -29.19 13.77
N ARG A 99 -1.52 -29.62 15.01
CA ARG A 99 -0.47 -29.96 15.99
C ARG A 99 0.16 -31.34 15.75
N THR A 100 -0.34 -32.15 14.81
CA THR A 100 0.10 -33.54 14.61
C THR A 100 0.95 -33.76 13.34
N THR A 101 0.77 -32.98 12.28
CA THR A 101 1.49 -33.11 11.01
C THR A 101 1.93 -31.76 10.42
N ASP A 102 3.19 -31.41 10.63
CA ASP A 102 3.80 -30.19 10.06
C ASP A 102 4.08 -30.35 8.55
N GLY A 103 3.94 -29.25 7.80
CA GLY A 103 4.08 -29.22 6.34
C GLY A 103 2.79 -29.55 5.56
N THR A 104 1.62 -29.39 6.19
CA THR A 104 0.31 -29.39 5.53
C THR A 104 -0.10 -27.95 5.17
N PHE A 105 -0.73 -27.77 4.01
CA PHE A 105 -1.16 -26.47 3.49
C PHE A 105 -2.38 -26.61 2.57
N VAL A 106 -3.20 -25.57 2.47
CA VAL A 106 -4.31 -25.49 1.49
C VAL A 106 -3.77 -24.98 0.16
N LEU A 107 -4.17 -25.63 -0.93
CA LEU A 107 -4.20 -25.05 -2.26
C LEU A 107 -5.67 -24.85 -2.66
N THR A 108 -6.02 -23.62 -3.01
CA THR A 108 -7.28 -23.32 -3.68
C THR A 108 -7.04 -23.40 -5.18
N HIS A 109 -7.69 -24.34 -5.86
CA HIS A 109 -7.56 -24.51 -7.31
C HIS A 109 -8.90 -24.97 -7.89
N ASP A 110 -9.33 -24.36 -9.00
CA ASP A 110 -10.60 -24.67 -9.69
C ASP A 110 -11.81 -24.85 -8.75
N SER A 111 -11.98 -23.90 -7.81
CA SER A 111 -13.05 -23.88 -6.80
C SER A 111 -13.02 -25.02 -5.75
N SER A 112 -11.94 -25.81 -5.72
CA SER A 112 -11.72 -26.84 -4.69
C SER A 112 -10.75 -26.34 -3.62
N HIS A 113 -11.15 -26.46 -2.35
CA HIS A 113 -10.29 -26.16 -1.20
C HIS A 113 -9.63 -27.46 -0.72
N VAL A 114 -8.42 -27.71 -1.20
CA VAL A 114 -7.74 -29.00 -1.03
C VAL A 114 -6.50 -28.85 -0.17
N ILE A 115 -6.44 -29.60 0.92
CA ILE A 115 -5.25 -29.73 1.75
C ILE A 115 -4.28 -30.71 1.08
N LYS A 116 -3.03 -30.27 0.90
CA LYS A 116 -1.89 -31.06 0.43
C LYS A 116 -0.83 -31.17 1.52
N SER A 117 0.08 -32.12 1.37
CA SER A 117 1.26 -32.28 2.23
C SER A 117 2.55 -32.12 1.44
N ILE A 118 3.55 -31.48 2.06
CA ILE A 118 4.93 -31.42 1.55
C ILE A 118 5.64 -32.76 1.74
N VAL A 119 5.23 -33.55 2.73
CA VAL A 119 5.85 -34.82 3.09
C VAL A 119 5.34 -35.97 2.20
N ASP A 120 4.14 -35.83 1.67
CA ASP A 120 3.46 -36.80 0.82
C ASP A 120 2.68 -36.06 -0.28
N ASP A 121 3.25 -35.97 -1.48
CA ASP A 121 2.60 -35.35 -2.65
C ASP A 121 1.29 -36.08 -3.06
N SER A 122 1.02 -37.29 -2.54
CA SER A 122 -0.24 -38.02 -2.75
C SER A 122 -1.31 -37.73 -1.68
N TYR A 123 -0.96 -37.01 -0.61
CA TYR A 123 -1.92 -36.59 0.41
C TYR A 123 -2.88 -35.55 -0.16
N GLU A 124 -4.17 -35.84 -0.01
CA GLU A 124 -5.27 -34.99 -0.42
C GLU A 124 -6.40 -35.11 0.59
N TYR A 125 -6.74 -33.99 1.23
CA TYR A 125 -7.90 -33.89 2.11
C TYR A 125 -8.73 -32.68 1.68
N VAL A 126 -9.91 -32.96 1.14
CA VAL A 126 -10.81 -31.97 0.54
C VAL A 126 -11.68 -31.38 1.65
N LEU A 127 -11.54 -30.07 1.91
CA LEU A 127 -12.39 -29.36 2.88
C LEU A 127 -13.79 -29.15 2.28
N PHE A 128 -13.83 -28.53 1.10
CA PHE A 128 -15.04 -28.21 0.34
C PHE A 128 -14.72 -28.24 -1.16
N ASN A 129 -15.66 -28.74 -1.97
CA ASN A 129 -15.47 -28.95 -3.41
C ASN A 129 -16.68 -28.45 -4.21
N ALA A 130 -17.04 -27.19 -3.99
CA ALA A 130 -18.07 -26.47 -4.72
C ALA A 130 -17.86 -24.96 -4.58
N THR A 131 -18.38 -24.19 -5.54
CA THR A 131 -18.52 -22.72 -5.47
C THR A 131 -19.74 -22.28 -4.66
N ASP A 132 -20.72 -23.17 -4.48
CA ASP A 132 -22.02 -22.85 -3.91
C ASP A 132 -22.62 -24.04 -3.16
N PHE A 133 -23.70 -23.77 -2.41
CA PHE A 133 -24.54 -24.79 -1.80
C PHE A 133 -26.00 -24.33 -1.75
N VAL A 134 -26.91 -25.29 -1.57
CA VAL A 134 -28.35 -25.02 -1.41
C VAL A 134 -28.76 -25.19 0.05
N TYR A 135 -29.37 -24.15 0.62
CA TYR A 135 -29.95 -24.17 1.96
C TYR A 135 -31.35 -23.54 1.94
N ASP A 136 -32.32 -24.22 2.57
CA ASP A 136 -33.75 -23.88 2.56
C ASP A 136 -34.32 -23.49 1.17
N GLY A 137 -33.87 -24.20 0.13
CA GLY A 137 -34.30 -23.99 -1.26
C GLY A 137 -33.67 -22.77 -1.98
N LYS A 138 -32.74 -22.06 -1.34
CA LYS A 138 -31.96 -20.97 -1.95
C LYS A 138 -30.49 -21.40 -2.15
N THR A 139 -29.90 -21.04 -3.29
CA THR A 139 -28.46 -21.20 -3.56
C THR A 139 -27.68 -20.03 -2.96
N TYR A 140 -26.52 -20.33 -2.38
CA TYR A 140 -25.57 -19.38 -1.80
C TYR A 140 -24.17 -19.65 -2.36
N THR A 141 -23.55 -18.62 -2.95
CA THR A 141 -22.16 -18.66 -3.42
C THR A 141 -21.20 -18.44 -2.26
N VAL A 142 -20.10 -19.19 -2.22
CA VAL A 142 -19.05 -19.07 -1.21
C VAL A 142 -18.04 -18.01 -1.63
N GLU A 143 -17.89 -16.99 -0.78
CA GLU A 143 -17.03 -15.81 -0.94
C GLU A 143 -15.87 -15.80 0.09
N GLY A 144 -15.59 -16.97 0.70
CA GLY A 144 -14.51 -17.17 1.65
C GLY A 144 -14.69 -18.43 2.50
N LEU A 145 -13.57 -19.07 2.87
CA LEU A 145 -13.54 -20.27 3.72
C LEU A 145 -12.46 -20.13 4.81
N THR A 146 -12.81 -20.45 6.06
CA THR A 146 -11.88 -20.49 7.19
C THR A 146 -11.99 -21.83 7.92
N ALA A 147 -11.01 -22.72 7.72
CA ALA A 147 -10.95 -24.02 8.38
C ALA A 147 -10.86 -23.89 9.92
N SER A 148 -11.40 -24.88 10.65
CA SER A 148 -11.17 -25.01 12.09
C SER A 148 -9.72 -25.45 12.36
N PRO A 149 -9.13 -25.14 13.53
CA PRO A 149 -7.77 -25.56 13.89
C PRO A 149 -7.47 -27.06 13.80
N ASP A 150 -8.50 -27.92 13.89
CA ASP A 150 -8.42 -29.38 13.79
C ASP A 150 -8.87 -29.93 12.41
N LEU A 151 -9.20 -29.04 11.46
CA LEU A 151 -9.64 -29.36 10.09
C LEU A 151 -10.93 -30.19 9.96
N THR A 152 -11.62 -30.47 11.07
CA THR A 152 -12.88 -31.24 11.03
C THR A 152 -14.05 -30.42 10.49
N LYS A 153 -13.92 -29.08 10.51
CA LYS A 153 -14.96 -28.12 10.13
C LYS A 153 -14.36 -26.95 9.36
N ALA A 154 -15.23 -26.16 8.74
CA ALA A 154 -14.90 -24.85 8.22
C ALA A 154 -16.04 -23.84 8.44
N ILE A 155 -15.71 -22.57 8.48
CA ILE A 155 -16.66 -21.47 8.30
C ILE A 155 -16.69 -21.10 6.82
N LEU A 156 -17.86 -21.06 6.21
CA LEU A 156 -18.09 -20.49 4.89
C LEU A 156 -18.70 -19.09 5.04
N ARG A 157 -18.26 -18.14 4.21
CA ARG A 157 -18.76 -16.76 4.15
C ARG A 157 -19.52 -16.54 2.84
N THR A 158 -20.68 -15.91 2.89
CA THR A 158 -21.56 -15.67 1.72
C THR A 158 -22.34 -14.36 1.89
N ASN A 159 -22.79 -13.76 0.79
CA ASN A 159 -23.51 -12.49 0.77
C ASN A 159 -22.72 -11.36 1.47
N VAL A 160 -21.44 -11.17 1.09
CA VAL A 160 -20.58 -10.15 1.68
C VAL A 160 -21.06 -8.74 1.28
N THR A 161 -21.06 -7.83 2.25
CA THR A 161 -21.28 -6.39 2.06
C THR A 161 -20.14 -5.66 2.73
N HIS A 162 -19.36 -4.88 1.97
CA HIS A 162 -18.26 -4.08 2.50
C HIS A 162 -18.77 -2.86 3.28
N ASN A 163 -17.98 -2.40 4.26
CA ASN A 163 -18.30 -1.25 5.10
C ASN A 163 -17.15 -0.22 5.08
N TRP A 164 -15.98 -0.56 5.63
CA TRP A 164 -14.73 0.21 5.51
C TRP A 164 -13.64 -0.67 4.86
N ARG A 165 -12.34 -0.42 5.09
CA ARG A 165 -11.24 -1.15 4.44
C ARG A 165 -11.25 -2.65 4.75
N HIS A 166 -11.45 -3.02 6.02
CA HIS A 166 -11.39 -4.42 6.47
C HIS A 166 -12.77 -4.96 6.85
N SER A 167 -13.65 -4.10 7.38
CA SER A 167 -14.94 -4.51 7.93
C SER A 167 -15.96 -4.86 6.85
N THR A 168 -16.60 -6.01 7.05
CA THR A 168 -17.67 -6.51 6.19
C THR A 168 -18.88 -6.94 7.04
N PHE A 169 -20.01 -7.19 6.38
CA PHE A 169 -21.13 -7.92 6.92
C PHE A 169 -21.45 -9.09 6.00
N ALA A 170 -21.63 -10.30 6.52
CA ALA A 170 -21.90 -11.48 5.72
C ALA A 170 -22.76 -12.51 6.46
N LEU A 171 -23.38 -13.42 5.71
CA LEU A 171 -23.94 -14.66 6.27
C LEU A 171 -22.81 -15.68 6.43
N TYR A 172 -22.75 -16.32 7.60
CA TYR A 172 -21.72 -17.30 7.94
C TYR A 172 -22.33 -18.67 8.24
N TRP A 173 -21.62 -19.71 7.83
CA TRP A 173 -22.11 -21.10 7.85
C TRP A 173 -21.02 -22.04 8.39
N THR A 174 -21.39 -23.01 9.20
CA THR A 174 -20.49 -24.11 9.60
C THR A 174 -20.66 -25.29 8.66
N LEU A 175 -19.58 -25.65 7.97
CA LEU A 175 -19.43 -26.90 7.22
C LEU A 175 -18.80 -27.95 8.15
N ASP A 176 -19.41 -29.14 8.24
CA ASP A 176 -18.74 -30.34 8.76
C ASP A 176 -18.08 -31.07 7.58
N VAL A 177 -16.76 -31.26 7.63
CA VAL A 177 -15.99 -31.74 6.47
C VAL A 177 -16.26 -33.22 6.18
N ALA A 178 -16.53 -34.03 7.22
CA ALA A 178 -16.72 -35.48 7.06
C ALA A 178 -18.11 -35.85 6.48
N SER A 179 -19.15 -35.09 6.85
CA SER A 179 -20.52 -35.30 6.38
C SER A 179 -20.94 -34.36 5.25
N GLN A 180 -20.17 -33.29 5.01
CA GLN A 180 -20.48 -32.18 4.11
C GLN A 180 -21.83 -31.49 4.44
N THR A 181 -22.30 -31.59 5.69
CA THR A 181 -23.49 -30.84 6.14
C THR A 181 -23.13 -29.40 6.45
N ILE A 182 -23.98 -28.47 5.98
CA ILE A 182 -23.83 -27.02 6.18
C ILE A 182 -24.99 -26.51 7.03
N GLU A 183 -24.68 -25.78 8.09
CA GLU A 183 -25.64 -25.13 9.00
C GLU A 183 -25.29 -23.65 9.17
N GLN A 184 -26.28 -22.80 9.45
CA GLN A 184 -26.00 -21.38 9.75
C GLN A 184 -25.25 -21.21 11.08
N VAL A 185 -24.24 -20.33 11.12
CA VAL A 185 -23.67 -19.84 12.39
C VAL A 185 -24.76 -19.06 13.14
N TYR A 186 -25.42 -18.15 12.43
CA TYR A 186 -26.52 -17.31 12.92
C TYR A 186 -27.45 -16.96 11.74
N PRO A 187 -28.77 -16.74 11.95
CA PRO A 187 -29.70 -16.49 10.85
C PRO A 187 -29.59 -15.10 10.20
N GLU A 188 -28.92 -14.15 10.86
CA GLU A 188 -28.74 -12.77 10.41
C GLU A 188 -27.27 -12.50 10.01
N PRO A 189 -26.99 -11.50 9.15
CA PRO A 189 -25.62 -11.10 8.82
C PRO A 189 -24.80 -10.71 10.06
N LEU A 190 -23.55 -11.18 10.11
CA LEU A 190 -22.59 -10.95 11.18
C LEU A 190 -21.47 -10.04 10.69
N ALA A 191 -20.81 -9.33 11.61
CA ALA A 191 -19.68 -8.46 11.27
C ALA A 191 -18.33 -9.22 11.22
N ALA A 192 -18.15 -10.22 12.09
CA ALA A 192 -16.93 -11.04 12.15
C ALA A 192 -17.20 -12.36 12.89
N THR A 193 -16.33 -13.37 12.65
CA THR A 193 -16.36 -14.69 13.32
C THR A 193 -14.95 -15.20 13.64
N SER A 194 -14.77 -15.88 14.76
CA SER A 194 -13.48 -16.45 15.20
C SER A 194 -13.64 -17.82 15.85
N TRP A 195 -12.95 -18.83 15.33
CA TRP A 195 -12.88 -20.18 15.90
C TRP A 195 -12.15 -20.20 17.25
N SER A 196 -12.62 -21.01 18.20
CA SER A 196 -11.82 -21.34 19.38
C SER A 196 -10.59 -22.18 18.98
N PRO A 197 -9.46 -22.08 19.71
CA PRO A 197 -8.28 -22.92 19.49
C PRO A 197 -8.50 -24.43 19.64
N LYS A 198 -9.69 -24.85 20.10
CA LYS A 198 -10.13 -26.25 20.26
C LYS A 198 -11.19 -26.68 19.23
N SER A 199 -11.52 -25.84 18.26
CA SER A 199 -12.55 -26.09 17.23
C SER A 199 -13.98 -26.35 17.75
N ASP A 200 -14.21 -26.11 19.04
CA ASP A 200 -15.43 -26.48 19.75
C ASP A 200 -16.43 -25.32 19.90
N ALA A 201 -15.99 -24.10 19.59
CA ALA A 201 -16.78 -22.87 19.67
C ALA A 201 -16.45 -21.89 18.54
N ILE A 202 -17.40 -20.98 18.28
CA ILE A 202 -17.22 -19.82 17.41
C ILE A 202 -17.66 -18.59 18.19
N ALA A 203 -16.76 -17.62 18.37
CA ALA A 203 -17.11 -16.28 18.80
C ALA A 203 -17.54 -15.48 17.57
N PHE A 204 -18.57 -14.65 17.67
CA PHE A 204 -19.02 -13.82 16.56
C PHE A 204 -19.64 -12.51 17.02
N ILE A 205 -19.64 -11.52 16.12
CA ILE A 205 -20.14 -10.17 16.41
C ILE A 205 -21.46 -9.93 15.66
N TYR A 206 -22.51 -9.63 16.40
CA TYR A 206 -23.84 -9.28 15.86
C TYR A 206 -24.38 -8.02 16.55
N GLN A 207 -24.79 -7.03 15.77
CA GLN A 207 -25.27 -5.72 16.28
C GLN A 207 -24.33 -5.09 17.33
N ASN A 208 -23.01 -5.14 17.05
CA ASN A 208 -21.95 -4.62 17.91
C ASN A 208 -21.84 -5.28 19.31
N ASP A 209 -22.43 -6.47 19.48
CA ASP A 209 -22.29 -7.30 20.66
C ASP A 209 -21.59 -8.64 20.36
N VAL A 210 -20.87 -9.15 21.37
CA VAL A 210 -20.16 -10.44 21.33
C VAL A 210 -21.11 -11.58 21.68
N TYR A 211 -21.07 -12.64 20.87
CA TYR A 211 -21.76 -13.91 21.07
C TYR A 211 -20.77 -15.07 20.97
N VAL A 212 -21.11 -16.19 21.61
CA VAL A 212 -20.38 -17.46 21.46
C VAL A 212 -21.37 -18.57 21.12
N LYS A 213 -21.13 -19.27 20.00
CA LYS A 213 -21.82 -20.51 19.62
C LYS A 213 -20.97 -21.71 20.05
N ARG A 214 -21.55 -22.65 20.80
CA ARG A 214 -20.99 -23.99 21.08
C ARG A 214 -22.02 -25.03 20.68
N SER A 215 -21.71 -25.89 19.71
CA SER A 215 -22.71 -26.77 19.07
C SER A 215 -23.91 -25.93 18.56
N SER A 216 -25.15 -26.30 18.89
CA SER A 216 -26.37 -25.53 18.62
C SER A 216 -26.59 -24.30 19.52
N ASP A 217 -25.89 -24.23 20.65
CA ASP A 217 -26.21 -23.27 21.72
C ASP A 217 -25.48 -21.94 21.49
N VAL A 218 -26.24 -20.85 21.45
CA VAL A 218 -25.73 -19.48 21.24
C VAL A 218 -25.94 -18.65 22.51
N THR A 219 -24.85 -18.16 23.07
CA THR A 219 -24.83 -17.31 24.27
C THR A 219 -24.41 -15.89 23.93
N ARG A 220 -25.16 -14.88 24.38
CA ARG A 220 -24.81 -13.46 24.27
C ARG A 220 -23.99 -12.99 25.47
N PHE A 221 -22.86 -12.36 25.23
CA PHE A 221 -21.91 -11.90 26.27
C PHE A 221 -22.09 -10.42 26.59
N THR A 222 -22.25 -9.56 25.58
CA THR A 222 -22.46 -8.11 25.78
C THR A 222 -23.87 -7.69 25.36
N TYR A 223 -24.35 -6.58 25.90
CA TYR A 223 -25.76 -6.16 25.80
C TYR A 223 -25.93 -4.66 25.53
N ASP A 224 -24.84 -3.93 25.31
CA ASP A 224 -24.79 -2.48 25.15
C ASP A 224 -24.28 -2.03 23.77
N GLY A 225 -23.99 -2.98 22.87
CA GLY A 225 -23.72 -2.73 21.46
C GLY A 225 -24.79 -1.83 20.82
N ASN A 226 -24.33 -0.74 20.20
CA ASN A 226 -25.18 0.24 19.51
C ASN A 226 -24.35 1.02 18.49
N ALA A 227 -24.95 2.02 17.82
CA ALA A 227 -24.30 2.82 16.78
C ALA A 227 -23.00 3.54 17.22
N ASN A 228 -22.76 3.73 18.52
CA ASN A 228 -21.53 4.35 19.06
C ASN A 228 -20.75 3.43 20.02
N VAL A 229 -21.17 2.18 20.25
CA VAL A 229 -20.50 1.27 21.18
C VAL A 229 -20.27 -0.06 20.49
N PHE A 230 -19.00 -0.47 20.42
CA PHE A 230 -18.55 -1.66 19.71
C PHE A 230 -17.88 -2.61 20.70
N ASN A 231 -18.34 -3.86 20.75
CA ASN A 231 -17.72 -4.92 21.53
C ASN A 231 -17.13 -5.96 20.58
N GLY A 232 -15.82 -6.23 20.66
CA GLY A 232 -15.12 -7.28 19.90
C GLY A 232 -14.88 -7.02 18.42
N LYS A 233 -15.42 -5.92 17.86
CA LYS A 233 -14.99 -5.31 16.60
C LYS A 233 -14.51 -3.88 16.84
N PRO A 234 -13.58 -3.33 16.04
CA PRO A 234 -13.15 -1.95 16.19
C PRO A 234 -14.20 -0.96 15.63
N ASP A 235 -14.04 0.31 16.01
CA ASP A 235 -14.56 1.47 15.27
C ASP A 235 -13.59 1.84 14.13
N TRP A 236 -13.93 2.85 13.32
CA TRP A 236 -13.14 3.21 12.14
C TRP A 236 -11.68 3.55 12.46
N VAL A 237 -11.38 4.35 13.50
CA VAL A 237 -9.98 4.74 13.74
C VAL A 237 -9.16 3.60 14.33
N TYR A 238 -9.79 2.66 15.04
CA TYR A 238 -9.10 1.45 15.50
C TYR A 238 -8.93 0.40 14.39
N GLU A 239 -9.84 0.37 13.41
CA GLU A 239 -9.75 -0.46 12.21
C GLU A 239 -8.57 0.00 11.35
N GLU A 240 -8.52 1.28 10.97
CA GLU A 240 -7.50 1.81 10.05
C GLU A 240 -6.14 2.10 10.72
N GLU A 241 -6.10 2.76 11.89
CA GLU A 241 -4.86 3.34 12.46
C GLU A 241 -4.22 2.54 13.61
N VAL A 242 -4.87 1.43 14.05
CA VAL A 242 -4.42 0.66 15.23
C VAL A 242 -4.26 -0.83 14.97
N PHE A 243 -5.23 -1.49 14.32
CA PHE A 243 -5.24 -2.96 14.20
C PHE A 243 -5.28 -3.53 12.78
N ALA A 244 -5.63 -2.77 11.74
CA ALA A 244 -5.78 -3.25 10.36
C ALA A 244 -6.62 -4.52 10.24
N SER A 245 -7.75 -4.57 10.98
CA SER A 245 -8.53 -5.80 11.24
C SER A 245 -10.01 -5.48 11.47
N ASP A 246 -10.91 -6.38 11.05
CA ASP A 246 -12.35 -6.29 11.31
C ASP A 246 -12.75 -6.79 12.71
N ILE A 247 -11.81 -7.41 13.44
CA ILE A 247 -12.02 -8.06 14.74
C ILE A 247 -10.94 -7.71 15.76
N VAL A 248 -11.36 -7.44 16.99
CA VAL A 248 -10.51 -7.14 18.16
C VAL A 248 -10.92 -8.02 19.35
N LEU A 249 -10.90 -9.33 19.10
CA LEU A 249 -11.28 -10.40 20.03
C LEU A 249 -10.27 -11.55 19.92
N TRP A 250 -9.79 -12.02 21.08
CA TRP A 250 -8.72 -13.01 21.21
C TRP A 250 -9.08 -14.09 22.24
N TRP A 251 -9.10 -15.34 21.79
CA TRP A 251 -9.23 -16.52 22.64
C TRP A 251 -7.96 -16.79 23.46
N SER A 252 -8.11 -17.30 24.69
CA SER A 252 -6.99 -17.88 25.43
C SER A 252 -6.43 -19.13 24.72
N PRO A 253 -5.16 -19.51 24.93
CA PRO A 253 -4.56 -20.73 24.40
C PRO A 253 -5.38 -22.01 24.60
N GLU A 254 -6.11 -22.14 25.71
CA GLU A 254 -7.01 -23.27 25.97
C GLU A 254 -8.47 -23.03 25.53
N GLY A 255 -8.81 -21.89 24.93
CA GLY A 255 -10.16 -21.61 24.39
C GLY A 255 -11.28 -21.51 25.44
N ASP A 256 -10.91 -21.33 26.71
CA ASP A 256 -11.80 -21.25 27.86
C ASP A 256 -12.05 -19.81 28.33
N LYS A 257 -11.27 -18.84 27.86
CA LYS A 257 -11.40 -17.41 28.17
C LYS A 257 -11.35 -16.57 26.89
N LEU A 258 -11.95 -15.39 26.96
CA LEU A 258 -11.98 -14.38 25.91
C LEU A 258 -11.40 -13.07 26.45
N ALA A 259 -10.58 -12.42 25.64
CA ALA A 259 -10.25 -11.01 25.78
C ALA A 259 -10.77 -10.29 24.53
N PHE A 260 -11.33 -9.09 24.67
CA PHE A 260 -11.74 -8.27 23.53
C PHE A 260 -11.70 -6.79 23.88
N LEU A 261 -11.68 -5.92 22.88
CA LEU A 261 -11.83 -4.48 23.10
C LEU A 261 -13.29 -4.06 23.07
N LYS A 262 -13.60 -3.06 23.90
CA LYS A 262 -14.84 -2.30 23.85
C LYS A 262 -14.50 -0.84 23.57
N SER A 263 -15.00 -0.28 22.48
CA SER A 263 -14.88 1.16 22.16
C SER A 263 -16.20 1.91 22.35
N ASN A 264 -16.11 3.21 22.61
CA ASN A 264 -17.25 4.12 22.72
C ASN A 264 -16.95 5.47 22.04
N ASP A 265 -17.70 5.75 20.98
CA ASP A 265 -17.54 6.86 20.04
C ASP A 265 -18.53 8.01 20.30
N THR A 266 -19.24 8.00 21.43
CA THR A 266 -20.30 8.98 21.71
C THR A 266 -19.82 10.43 21.63
N GLU A 267 -18.58 10.69 22.04
CA GLU A 267 -17.94 12.03 21.98
C GLU A 267 -17.12 12.25 20.70
N VAL A 268 -16.99 11.23 19.83
CA VAL A 268 -16.24 11.34 18.57
C VAL A 268 -17.09 12.09 17.54
N PRO A 269 -16.58 13.18 16.94
CA PRO A 269 -17.29 13.93 15.92
C PRO A 269 -17.59 13.11 14.66
N GLU A 270 -18.68 13.46 14.00
CA GLU A 270 -19.03 12.91 12.69
C GLU A 270 -18.54 13.81 11.56
N TYR A 271 -17.96 13.22 10.52
CA TYR A 271 -17.68 13.88 9.25
C TYR A 271 -18.69 13.42 8.18
N PRO A 272 -19.37 14.36 7.47
CA PRO A 272 -20.32 14.01 6.42
C PRO A 272 -19.63 13.90 5.05
N ILE A 273 -19.68 12.70 4.46
CA ILE A 273 -19.24 12.42 3.08
C ILE A 273 -20.48 12.43 2.17
N GLN A 274 -20.41 13.14 1.05
CA GLN A 274 -21.51 13.25 0.07
C GLN A 274 -21.23 12.38 -1.15
N TYR A 275 -22.21 11.54 -1.51
CA TYR A 275 -22.18 10.67 -2.68
C TYR A 275 -23.29 11.10 -3.66
N TYR A 276 -22.88 11.48 -4.87
CA TYR A 276 -23.69 12.11 -5.91
C TYR A 276 -24.09 11.17 -7.05
N VAL A 277 -23.35 10.08 -7.26
CA VAL A 277 -23.43 9.21 -8.45
C VAL A 277 -23.37 7.71 -8.16
N GLN A 278 -23.11 7.28 -6.92
CA GLN A 278 -23.18 5.86 -6.51
C GLN A 278 -24.60 5.27 -6.51
N GLN A 279 -25.65 6.09 -6.57
CA GLN A 279 -27.05 5.63 -6.54
C GLN A 279 -27.90 6.42 -7.52
N ASP A 280 -28.82 5.74 -8.20
CA ASP A 280 -29.83 6.35 -9.09
C ASP A 280 -30.94 7.02 -8.25
N LYS A 281 -30.64 8.21 -7.72
CA LYS A 281 -31.52 9.03 -6.86
C LYS A 281 -31.37 10.52 -7.17
N ASP A 282 -32.49 11.24 -7.25
CA ASP A 282 -32.52 12.71 -7.46
C ASP A 282 -31.80 13.54 -6.38
N TYR A 283 -31.56 12.95 -5.20
CA TYR A 283 -30.93 13.60 -4.05
C TYR A 283 -29.70 12.80 -3.60
N PRO A 284 -28.52 13.45 -3.49
CA PRO A 284 -27.29 12.81 -3.01
C PRO A 284 -27.45 12.13 -1.65
N GLU A 285 -26.73 11.02 -1.47
CA GLU A 285 -26.59 10.36 -0.17
C GLU A 285 -25.57 11.11 0.69
N VAL A 286 -25.80 11.19 1.99
CA VAL A 286 -24.81 11.63 2.98
C VAL A 286 -24.52 10.46 3.92
N ARG A 287 -23.28 9.97 3.93
CA ARG A 287 -22.79 9.02 4.94
C ARG A 287 -22.02 9.80 5.99
N ASN A 288 -22.26 9.50 7.26
CA ASN A 288 -21.54 10.11 8.38
C ASN A 288 -20.57 9.08 8.95
N ILE A 289 -19.30 9.46 9.08
CA ILE A 289 -18.23 8.64 9.64
C ILE A 289 -17.75 9.22 10.98
N LYS A 290 -17.55 8.37 11.98
CA LYS A 290 -16.91 8.75 13.25
C LYS A 290 -15.41 8.92 12.99
N TYR A 291 -14.95 10.17 12.96
CA TYR A 291 -13.57 10.49 12.59
C TYR A 291 -12.98 11.51 13.58
N PRO A 292 -12.10 11.09 14.50
CA PRO A 292 -11.46 11.99 15.44
C PRO A 292 -10.30 12.73 14.77
N LYS A 293 -10.52 13.98 14.35
CA LYS A 293 -9.44 14.85 13.84
C LYS A 293 -8.44 15.22 14.94
N ALA A 294 -7.22 15.57 14.58
CA ALA A 294 -6.19 16.00 15.52
C ALA A 294 -6.69 17.07 16.53
N GLY A 295 -6.58 16.78 17.83
CA GLY A 295 -7.04 17.62 18.93
C GLY A 295 -8.53 17.47 19.32
N TYR A 296 -9.27 16.53 18.72
CA TYR A 296 -10.64 16.16 19.10
C TYR A 296 -10.68 14.86 19.93
N PRO A 297 -11.80 14.56 20.65
CA PRO A 297 -11.92 13.33 21.43
C PRO A 297 -11.76 12.08 20.57
N ASN A 298 -11.01 11.11 21.07
CA ASN A 298 -10.87 9.78 20.47
C ASN A 298 -11.90 8.81 21.10
N PRO A 299 -12.15 7.64 20.50
CA PRO A 299 -12.90 6.56 21.13
C PRO A 299 -12.36 6.26 22.54
N VAL A 300 -13.27 6.08 23.50
CA VAL A 300 -12.90 5.58 24.84
C VAL A 300 -12.85 4.06 24.76
N VAL A 301 -11.66 3.47 24.92
CA VAL A 301 -11.45 2.03 24.74
C VAL A 301 -11.05 1.32 26.03
N GLU A 302 -11.71 0.19 26.30
CA GLU A 302 -11.48 -0.67 27.45
C GLU A 302 -11.10 -2.09 26.99
N LEU A 303 -10.18 -2.75 27.72
CA LEU A 303 -10.02 -4.19 27.61
C LEU A 303 -11.15 -4.87 28.39
N VAL A 304 -11.82 -5.84 27.79
CA VAL A 304 -12.82 -6.69 28.44
C VAL A 304 -12.31 -8.13 28.50
N VAL A 305 -12.52 -8.80 29.63
CA VAL A 305 -12.14 -10.21 29.83
C VAL A 305 -13.33 -11.01 30.37
N ALA A 306 -13.52 -12.23 29.87
CA ALA A 306 -14.57 -13.17 30.27
C ALA A 306 -14.10 -14.63 30.24
N ASP A 307 -14.73 -15.49 31.05
CA ASP A 307 -14.75 -16.95 30.87
C ASP A 307 -15.72 -17.27 29.71
N ALA A 308 -15.25 -18.00 28.72
CA ALA A 308 -15.98 -18.31 27.49
C ALA A 308 -17.11 -19.34 27.65
N ASN A 309 -17.42 -19.73 28.89
CA ASN A 309 -18.54 -20.60 29.28
C ASN A 309 -19.50 -19.90 30.25
N ASP A 310 -19.17 -18.71 30.76
CA ASP A 310 -19.99 -17.92 31.68
C ASP A 310 -20.08 -16.46 31.22
N ALA A 311 -21.16 -16.13 30.51
CA ALA A 311 -21.45 -14.76 30.08
C ALA A 311 -21.66 -13.77 31.26
N SER A 312 -21.95 -14.24 32.47
CA SER A 312 -22.02 -13.36 33.66
C SER A 312 -20.64 -12.93 34.17
N SER A 313 -19.56 -13.53 33.65
CA SER A 313 -18.18 -13.23 34.02
C SER A 313 -17.58 -12.04 33.24
N VAL A 314 -18.27 -11.44 32.28
CA VAL A 314 -17.76 -10.30 31.49
C VAL A 314 -17.36 -9.12 32.40
N SER A 315 -16.14 -8.59 32.20
CA SER A 315 -15.62 -7.47 32.99
C SER A 315 -14.67 -6.59 32.18
N SER A 316 -14.97 -5.28 32.12
CA SER A 316 -13.98 -4.27 31.71
C SER A 316 -12.82 -4.21 32.71
N ILE A 317 -11.63 -3.88 32.22
CA ILE A 317 -10.36 -3.80 32.95
C ILE A 317 -9.78 -2.39 32.74
N SER A 318 -9.67 -1.61 33.82
CA SER A 318 -9.04 -0.29 33.79
C SER A 318 -7.51 -0.42 33.81
N LEU A 319 -6.86 -0.16 32.68
CA LEU A 319 -5.42 -0.39 32.50
C LEU A 319 -4.56 0.79 32.98
N SER A 320 -4.65 1.93 32.30
CA SER A 320 -3.77 3.07 32.54
C SER A 320 -4.36 4.12 33.49
N SER A 321 -3.46 4.91 34.10
CA SER A 321 -3.81 6.15 34.81
C SER A 321 -3.74 7.40 33.92
N LEU A 322 -3.41 7.25 32.64
CA LEU A 322 -3.52 8.30 31.64
C LEU A 322 -5.00 8.67 31.44
N SER A 323 -5.31 9.96 31.27
CA SER A 323 -6.69 10.42 31.04
C SER A 323 -7.24 10.01 29.68
N GLU A 324 -6.36 9.92 28.69
CA GLU A 324 -6.63 9.43 27.34
C GLU A 324 -5.46 8.54 26.92
N TYR A 325 -5.76 7.34 26.44
CA TYR A 325 -4.77 6.38 25.97
C TYR A 325 -5.37 5.48 24.89
N LEU A 326 -4.50 4.96 24.02
CA LEU A 326 -4.80 3.94 23.03
C LEU A 326 -4.44 2.56 23.61
N ILE A 327 -5.18 1.52 23.24
CA ILE A 327 -4.76 0.12 23.44
C ILE A 327 -4.20 -0.36 22.10
N THR A 328 -2.88 -0.56 22.04
CA THR A 328 -2.15 -0.75 20.77
C THR A 328 -1.78 -2.22 20.50
N GLU A 329 -1.90 -3.10 21.50
CA GLU A 329 -1.69 -4.54 21.34
C GLU A 329 -2.32 -5.31 22.51
N VAL A 330 -2.93 -6.47 22.20
CA VAL A 330 -3.48 -7.42 23.17
C VAL A 330 -3.00 -8.83 22.77
N LEU A 331 -2.36 -9.55 23.69
CA LEU A 331 -1.80 -10.89 23.41
C LEU A 331 -1.90 -11.78 24.66
N TRP A 332 -2.42 -12.99 24.52
CA TRP A 332 -2.30 -14.01 25.58
C TRP A 332 -0.87 -14.52 25.66
N VAL A 333 -0.24 -14.38 26.83
CA VAL A 333 1.16 -14.81 27.11
C VAL A 333 1.26 -15.91 28.18
N SER A 334 0.11 -16.38 28.65
CA SER A 334 -0.16 -17.73 29.13
C SER A 334 -1.68 -17.93 29.07
N ASP A 335 -2.21 -19.08 29.48
CA ASP A 335 -3.68 -19.27 29.55
C ASP A 335 -4.39 -18.43 30.64
N ASP A 336 -3.61 -17.89 31.59
CA ASP A 336 -4.10 -17.05 32.69
C ASP A 336 -3.78 -15.56 32.52
N ASN A 337 -2.88 -15.18 31.60
CA ASN A 337 -2.31 -13.83 31.54
C ASN A 337 -2.39 -13.21 30.13
N VAL A 338 -3.00 -12.03 30.06
CA VAL A 338 -3.02 -11.18 28.87
C VAL A 338 -1.95 -10.10 29.00
N LEU A 339 -1.02 -10.03 28.05
CA LEU A 339 -0.15 -8.88 27.83
C LEU A 339 -0.96 -7.80 27.10
N VAL A 340 -0.91 -6.56 27.59
CA VAL A 340 -1.55 -5.42 26.92
C VAL A 340 -0.58 -4.25 26.86
N LYS A 341 -0.44 -3.65 25.68
CA LYS A 341 0.31 -2.41 25.47
C LYS A 341 -0.66 -1.24 25.31
N THR A 342 -0.34 -0.14 25.96
CA THR A 342 -1.10 1.11 25.84
C THR A 342 -0.17 2.29 25.59
N SER A 343 -0.61 3.26 24.79
CA SER A 343 0.15 4.48 24.52
C SER A 343 -0.66 5.73 24.83
N ASN A 344 -0.03 6.85 25.17
CA ASN A 344 -0.71 8.15 25.16
C ASN A 344 -1.00 8.61 23.72
N ARG A 345 -1.88 9.61 23.55
CA ARG A 345 -2.24 10.16 22.23
C ARG A 345 -1.02 10.55 21.37
N ALA A 346 -0.05 11.23 21.99
CA ALA A 346 1.21 11.64 21.36
C ALA A 346 2.16 10.48 21.01
N SER A 347 1.84 9.23 21.37
CA SER A 347 2.66 8.04 21.19
C SER A 347 4.09 8.13 21.71
N ASP A 348 4.34 8.95 22.75
CA ASP A 348 5.67 9.11 23.38
C ASP A 348 5.77 8.53 24.81
N VAL A 349 4.71 7.89 25.30
CA VAL A 349 4.68 7.08 26.53
C VAL A 349 4.03 5.74 26.23
N LEU A 350 4.83 4.66 26.26
CA LEU A 350 4.36 3.28 26.12
C LEU A 350 4.32 2.61 27.49
N GLU A 351 3.17 2.08 27.90
CA GLU A 351 2.99 1.28 29.11
C GLU A 351 2.64 -0.16 28.75
N ILE A 352 3.25 -1.13 29.44
CA ILE A 352 2.99 -2.56 29.21
C ILE A 352 2.44 -3.18 30.50
N PHE A 353 1.30 -3.82 30.38
CA PHE A 353 0.56 -4.48 31.46
C PHE A 353 0.56 -5.99 31.28
N LEU A 354 0.54 -6.70 32.40
CA LEU A 354 0.15 -8.10 32.48
C LEU A 354 -1.16 -8.17 33.28
N VAL A 355 -2.22 -8.65 32.65
CA VAL A 355 -3.56 -8.78 33.22
C VAL A 355 -3.81 -10.23 33.58
N ASP A 356 -4.02 -10.49 34.87
CA ASP A 356 -4.47 -11.79 35.35
C ASP A 356 -5.96 -11.95 35.03
N ALA A 357 -6.29 -12.86 34.11
CA ALA A 357 -7.64 -13.02 33.58
C ALA A 357 -8.64 -13.57 34.62
N ALA A 358 -8.18 -14.43 35.53
CA ALA A 358 -9.01 -15.02 36.58
C ALA A 358 -9.31 -14.02 37.70
N ARG A 359 -8.31 -13.22 38.10
CA ARG A 359 -8.45 -12.17 39.12
C ARG A 359 -9.00 -10.86 38.57
N LYS A 360 -8.95 -10.66 37.24
CA LYS A 360 -9.31 -9.42 36.53
C LYS A 360 -8.50 -8.22 37.02
N THR A 361 -7.23 -8.45 37.37
CA THR A 361 -6.33 -7.43 37.92
C THR A 361 -5.19 -7.12 36.96
N PRO A 362 -5.09 -5.87 36.47
CA PRO A 362 -3.96 -5.43 35.65
C PRO A 362 -2.76 -5.07 36.53
N LYS A 363 -1.56 -5.38 36.03
CA LYS A 363 -0.29 -4.97 36.64
C LYS A 363 0.62 -4.37 35.58
N LYS A 364 0.95 -3.08 35.69
CA LYS A 364 2.00 -2.46 34.86
C LYS A 364 3.34 -3.12 35.17
N ILE A 365 3.96 -3.72 34.15
CA ILE A 365 5.26 -4.41 34.24
C ILE A 365 6.41 -3.59 33.66
N ARG A 366 6.13 -2.71 32.68
CA ARG A 366 7.11 -1.79 32.08
C ARG A 366 6.48 -0.46 31.68
N GLN A 367 7.32 0.56 31.52
CA GLN A 367 6.98 1.84 30.94
C GLN A 367 8.20 2.41 30.22
N HIS A 368 8.00 2.94 29.02
CA HIS A 368 9.03 3.57 28.19
C HIS A 368 8.59 4.99 27.81
N LYS A 369 9.57 5.85 27.47
CA LYS A 369 9.34 7.24 27.06
C LYS A 369 10.20 7.60 25.85
N ALA A 370 9.65 8.42 24.96
CA ALA A 370 10.22 8.76 23.66
C ALA A 370 10.11 10.27 23.38
N GLU A 371 10.65 11.13 24.26
CA GLU A 371 10.42 12.59 24.24
C GLU A 371 10.77 13.29 22.91
N LYS A 372 11.73 12.74 22.15
CA LYS A 372 12.19 13.24 20.84
C LYS A 372 11.86 12.30 19.66
N SER A 373 10.99 11.33 19.88
CA SER A 373 10.58 10.34 18.90
C SER A 373 9.12 9.95 19.18
N TRP A 374 8.75 8.73 18.83
CA TRP A 374 7.46 8.10 19.09
C TRP A 374 7.65 6.58 19.15
N PHE A 375 6.62 5.87 19.59
CA PHE A 375 6.47 4.43 19.42
C PHE A 375 5.47 4.20 18.28
N GLU A 376 5.80 3.33 17.33
CA GLU A 376 4.83 2.88 16.33
C GLU A 376 3.80 1.94 16.99
N VAL A 377 2.58 1.96 16.47
CA VAL A 377 1.61 0.89 16.77
C VAL A 377 2.12 -0.39 16.11
N SER A 378 2.09 -1.51 16.83
CA SER A 378 2.47 -2.81 16.28
C SER A 378 1.95 -3.98 17.12
N THR A 379 1.57 -5.04 16.41
CA THR A 379 1.06 -6.33 16.93
C THR A 379 2.09 -7.46 16.83
N ASN A 380 3.37 -7.08 16.78
CA ASN A 380 4.52 -7.94 16.45
C ASN A 380 5.03 -8.83 17.60
N THR A 381 4.34 -8.88 18.75
CA THR A 381 4.79 -9.67 19.91
C THR A 381 4.43 -11.14 19.73
N ARG A 382 5.38 -12.05 19.98
CA ARG A 382 5.17 -13.49 19.86
C ARG A 382 5.18 -14.18 21.23
N TYR A 383 4.09 -14.83 21.61
CA TYR A 383 4.05 -15.72 22.77
C TYR A 383 5.01 -16.91 22.60
N ILE A 384 5.72 -17.26 23.67
CA ILE A 384 6.68 -18.37 23.75
C ILE A 384 6.29 -19.27 24.94
N PRO A 385 5.82 -20.51 24.71
CA PRO A 385 5.44 -21.40 25.79
C PRO A 385 6.67 -21.99 26.50
N SER A 386 6.49 -22.29 27.79
CA SER A 386 7.44 -23.08 28.58
C SER A 386 7.66 -24.47 27.98
N ASN A 387 8.91 -24.90 27.98
CA ASN A 387 9.31 -26.23 27.54
C ASN A 387 10.64 -26.60 28.23
N LYS A 388 10.55 -27.36 29.32
CA LYS A 388 11.71 -27.78 30.11
C LYS A 388 12.67 -28.70 29.36
N ALA A 389 12.19 -29.45 28.37
CA ALA A 389 13.05 -30.30 27.54
C ALA A 389 13.92 -29.43 26.60
N ALA A 390 13.40 -28.29 26.14
CA ALA A 390 14.11 -27.30 25.35
C ALA A 390 14.78 -26.18 26.19
N GLY A 391 14.87 -26.33 27.52
CA GLY A 391 15.53 -25.35 28.40
C GLY A 391 14.74 -24.07 28.71
N ARG A 392 13.43 -24.05 28.42
CA ARG A 392 12.52 -22.94 28.76
C ARG A 392 11.73 -23.26 30.03
N ASP A 393 12.18 -22.79 31.20
CA ASP A 393 11.56 -23.10 32.50
C ASP A 393 10.21 -22.42 32.75
N HIS A 394 9.95 -21.31 32.06
CA HIS A 394 8.75 -20.48 32.21
C HIS A 394 8.25 -20.05 30.83
N ASP A 395 6.96 -19.69 30.77
CA ASP A 395 6.39 -19.00 29.64
C ASP A 395 7.09 -17.64 29.42
N GLY A 396 6.88 -17.05 28.26
CA GLY A 396 7.46 -15.77 27.91
C GLY A 396 6.91 -15.22 26.61
N TYR A 397 7.55 -14.18 26.11
CA TYR A 397 7.28 -13.65 24.78
C TYR A 397 8.53 -12.97 24.21
N ILE A 398 8.58 -12.88 22.89
CA ILE A 398 9.54 -12.03 22.17
C ILE A 398 8.81 -10.76 21.79
N ASP A 399 9.38 -9.62 22.16
CA ASP A 399 8.87 -8.29 21.86
C ASP A 399 9.84 -7.55 20.92
N THR A 400 9.32 -6.58 20.16
CA THR A 400 10.16 -5.64 19.42
C THR A 400 10.47 -4.44 20.33
N VAL A 401 11.75 -4.22 20.60
CA VAL A 401 12.25 -3.12 21.43
C VAL A 401 13.13 -2.18 20.61
N VAL A 402 13.10 -0.89 20.93
CA VAL A 402 13.94 0.11 20.29
C VAL A 402 15.30 0.16 21.00
N ILE A 403 16.38 -0.15 20.29
CA ILE A 403 17.77 -0.03 20.76
C ILE A 403 18.50 0.94 19.83
N ASP A 404 19.07 2.01 20.39
CA ASP A 404 19.73 3.10 19.65
C ASP A 404 18.88 3.71 18.51
N GLY A 405 17.55 3.60 18.63
CA GLY A 405 16.54 4.11 17.68
C GLY A 405 16.13 3.12 16.57
N TYR A 406 16.68 1.92 16.59
CA TYR A 406 16.41 0.84 15.64
C TYR A 406 15.59 -0.30 16.29
N ASN A 407 14.65 -0.88 15.54
CA ASN A 407 13.82 -2.00 16.02
C ASN A 407 14.62 -3.31 16.13
N HIS A 408 14.56 -3.96 17.29
CA HIS A 408 15.30 -5.19 17.61
C HIS A 408 14.48 -6.15 18.48
N LEU A 409 14.80 -7.44 18.45
CA LEU A 409 14.10 -8.47 19.22
C LEU A 409 14.67 -8.65 20.62
N ALA A 410 13.78 -8.79 21.61
CA ALA A 410 14.13 -9.10 22.99
C ALA A 410 13.17 -10.12 23.61
N TYR A 411 13.72 -11.13 24.31
CA TYR A 411 12.97 -12.21 24.94
C TYR A 411 12.72 -11.94 26.44
N PHE A 412 11.46 -12.00 26.84
CA PHE A 412 10.97 -11.78 28.20
C PHE A 412 10.43 -13.09 28.77
N SER A 413 11.20 -13.74 29.65
CA SER A 413 10.73 -14.89 30.43
C SER A 413 11.26 -14.80 31.87
N PRO A 414 10.42 -15.03 32.90
CA PRO A 414 8.95 -15.08 32.84
C PRO A 414 8.34 -13.78 32.26
N PRO A 415 7.04 -13.71 31.90
CA PRO A 415 6.45 -12.58 31.17
C PRO A 415 6.57 -11.21 31.85
N ASN A 416 6.80 -11.20 33.17
CA ASN A 416 6.99 -10.01 34.00
C ASN A 416 8.46 -9.64 34.27
N ASN A 417 9.41 -10.30 33.61
CA ASN A 417 10.85 -10.06 33.80
C ASN A 417 11.22 -8.63 33.32
N PRO A 418 11.80 -7.77 34.18
CA PRO A 418 12.21 -6.41 33.81
C PRO A 418 13.53 -6.36 33.02
N GLN A 419 14.27 -7.47 32.93
CA GLN A 419 15.56 -7.58 32.25
C GLN A 419 15.47 -8.65 31.15
N PRO A 420 15.04 -8.30 29.93
CA PRO A 420 14.96 -9.25 28.83
C PRO A 420 16.34 -9.68 28.35
N LYS A 421 16.37 -10.82 27.68
CA LYS A 421 17.52 -11.25 26.88
C LYS A 421 17.43 -10.61 25.50
N ILE A 422 18.38 -9.76 25.15
CA ILE A 422 18.47 -9.16 23.81
C ILE A 422 18.87 -10.24 22.79
N LEU A 423 18.09 -10.35 21.71
CA LEU A 423 18.31 -11.32 20.64
C LEU A 423 18.98 -10.68 19.42
N THR A 424 18.75 -9.39 19.15
CA THR A 424 19.38 -8.66 18.05
C THR A 424 19.82 -7.26 18.48
N LYS A 425 20.85 -6.70 17.84
CA LYS A 425 21.20 -5.26 17.93
C LYS A 425 22.06 -4.80 16.75
N GLY A 426 22.13 -3.49 16.55
CA GLY A 426 23.04 -2.79 15.63
C GLY A 426 22.36 -1.68 14.84
N ASN A 427 23.11 -1.03 13.94
CA ASN A 427 22.62 0.05 13.08
C ASN A 427 21.84 -0.52 11.87
N TRP A 428 20.80 -1.28 12.15
CA TRP A 428 19.91 -1.96 11.20
C TRP A 428 18.64 -2.36 11.96
N GLU A 429 17.53 -2.59 11.27
CA GLU A 429 16.22 -2.87 11.90
C GLU A 429 15.74 -4.29 11.60
N VAL A 430 15.09 -4.90 12.58
CA VAL A 430 14.20 -6.06 12.40
C VAL A 430 12.87 -5.56 11.85
N VAL A 431 12.35 -6.26 10.85
CA VAL A 431 11.19 -5.82 10.03
C VAL A 431 9.99 -6.70 10.33
N GLY A 432 8.95 -6.11 10.93
CA GLY A 432 7.72 -6.84 11.29
C GLY A 432 7.96 -7.99 12.28
N GLY A 433 8.82 -7.75 13.28
CA GLY A 433 9.03 -8.64 14.43
C GLY A 433 9.53 -10.05 14.12
N VAL A 434 8.96 -11.02 14.83
CA VAL A 434 9.24 -12.45 14.68
C VAL A 434 8.36 -13.02 13.57
N LYS A 435 8.96 -13.67 12.56
CA LYS A 435 8.21 -14.33 11.49
C LYS A 435 7.87 -15.79 11.81
N ALA A 436 8.71 -16.48 12.57
CA ALA A 436 8.43 -17.84 13.06
C ALA A 436 9.28 -18.22 14.29
N PHE A 437 8.85 -19.28 14.99
CA PHE A 437 9.54 -19.82 16.16
C PHE A 437 9.47 -21.35 16.19
N ASP A 438 10.62 -22.00 15.98
CA ASP A 438 10.80 -23.44 16.17
C ASP A 438 10.85 -23.73 17.68
N GLU A 439 9.74 -24.22 18.22
CA GLU A 439 9.58 -24.54 19.64
C GLU A 439 10.50 -25.66 20.14
N GLU A 440 10.94 -26.57 19.26
CA GLU A 440 11.80 -27.70 19.64
C GLU A 440 13.27 -27.26 19.73
N ARG A 441 13.73 -26.42 18.78
CA ARG A 441 15.12 -25.96 18.72
C ARG A 441 15.41 -24.62 19.37
N ASN A 442 14.38 -23.89 19.82
CA ASN A 442 14.49 -22.48 20.24
C ASN A 442 14.88 -21.51 19.10
N GLN A 443 14.65 -21.86 17.83
CA GLN A 443 15.08 -21.02 16.71
C GLN A 443 14.04 -19.95 16.38
N VAL A 444 14.43 -18.68 16.44
CA VAL A 444 13.60 -17.52 16.10
C VAL A 444 13.98 -17.04 14.70
N TYR A 445 13.01 -16.92 13.80
CA TYR A 445 13.22 -16.44 12.43
C TYR A 445 12.68 -15.02 12.27
N PHE A 446 13.44 -14.16 11.58
CA PHE A 446 13.09 -12.75 11.41
C PHE A 446 13.68 -12.15 10.11
N ILE A 447 12.98 -11.18 9.53
CA ILE A 447 13.50 -10.36 8.42
C ILE A 447 14.27 -9.17 9.00
N GLY A 448 15.39 -8.79 8.38
CA GLY A 448 16.17 -7.62 8.82
C GLY A 448 16.88 -6.88 7.69
N THR A 449 17.23 -5.61 7.95
CA THR A 449 18.01 -4.74 7.04
C THR A 449 19.52 -4.82 7.28
N LYS A 450 20.00 -5.85 8.00
CA LYS A 450 21.40 -6.01 8.44
C LYS A 450 22.43 -6.00 7.30
N LYS A 451 22.06 -6.47 6.10
CA LYS A 451 22.89 -6.40 4.90
C LYS A 451 22.96 -4.99 4.31
N SER A 452 21.81 -4.30 4.22
CA SER A 452 21.61 -3.05 3.49
C SER A 452 20.22 -2.49 3.80
N SER A 453 20.09 -1.16 3.87
CA SER A 453 18.85 -0.45 4.20
C SER A 453 17.74 -0.65 3.15
N VAL A 454 18.12 -0.86 1.89
CA VAL A 454 17.21 -1.03 0.74
C VAL A 454 16.92 -2.49 0.41
N GLU A 455 17.34 -3.43 1.27
CA GLU A 455 17.23 -4.87 1.09
C GLU A 455 16.49 -5.51 2.27
N ARG A 456 16.03 -6.75 2.10
CA ARG A 456 15.32 -7.54 3.14
C ARG A 456 15.81 -8.98 3.07
N HIS A 457 16.46 -9.45 4.13
CA HIS A 457 17.01 -10.80 4.21
C HIS A 457 16.43 -11.56 5.39
N LEU A 458 16.32 -12.88 5.25
CA LEU A 458 15.87 -13.76 6.32
C LEU A 458 17.07 -14.23 7.15
N TYR A 459 16.95 -14.01 8.46
CA TYR A 459 17.91 -14.40 9.48
C TYR A 459 17.24 -15.32 10.50
N SER A 460 18.07 -15.99 11.30
CA SER A 460 17.58 -16.69 12.49
C SER A 460 18.52 -16.52 13.68
N VAL A 461 18.00 -16.65 14.89
CA VAL A 461 18.74 -16.55 16.15
C VAL A 461 18.22 -17.58 17.14
N ASP A 462 19.10 -18.23 17.90
CA ASP A 462 18.71 -19.12 18.99
C ASP A 462 18.27 -18.27 20.20
N LEU A 463 17.09 -18.56 20.73
CA LEU A 463 16.44 -17.82 21.82
C LEU A 463 17.29 -17.78 23.11
N LEU A 464 18.05 -18.84 23.40
CA LEU A 464 18.78 -19.04 24.65
C LEU A 464 20.26 -18.64 24.53
N ALA A 465 20.85 -18.70 23.35
CA ALA A 465 22.16 -18.13 23.02
C ALA A 465 22.06 -16.61 22.80
N GLY A 466 21.06 -16.13 22.05
CA GLY A 466 20.83 -14.73 21.71
C GLY A 466 21.78 -14.23 20.60
N GLU A 467 22.01 -12.92 20.56
CA GLU A 467 22.71 -12.19 19.48
C GLU A 467 23.93 -12.87 18.85
N SER A 468 24.80 -13.53 19.64
CA SER A 468 25.99 -14.21 19.13
C SER A 468 25.70 -15.44 18.25
N SER A 469 24.42 -15.85 18.14
CA SER A 469 23.95 -16.97 17.32
C SER A 469 23.21 -16.55 16.05
N ILE A 470 23.14 -15.24 15.74
CA ILE A 470 22.50 -14.76 14.51
C ILE A 470 23.17 -15.41 13.29
N SER A 471 22.38 -16.14 12.51
CA SER A 471 22.75 -16.81 11.27
C SER A 471 21.88 -16.34 10.12
N GLU A 472 22.38 -16.54 8.90
CA GLU A 472 21.76 -16.06 7.66
C GLU A 472 21.08 -17.25 6.99
N ILE A 473 19.78 -17.12 6.68
CA ILE A 473 19.00 -18.16 6.00
C ILE A 473 19.03 -17.92 4.49
N THR A 474 18.84 -16.67 4.07
CA THR A 474 19.05 -16.22 2.68
C THR A 474 20.51 -15.88 2.41
N ASP A 475 20.98 -16.09 1.19
CA ASP A 475 22.31 -15.67 0.73
C ASP A 475 22.46 -14.14 0.77
N THR A 476 23.27 -13.64 1.71
CA THR A 476 23.54 -12.20 1.88
C THR A 476 24.73 -11.72 1.05
N GLU A 477 25.46 -12.58 0.33
CA GLU A 477 26.49 -12.13 -0.63
C GLU A 477 25.86 -11.60 -1.93
N LYS A 478 24.58 -11.87 -2.15
CA LYS A 478 23.77 -11.30 -3.24
C LYS A 478 22.76 -10.27 -2.71
N GLU A 479 22.40 -9.33 -3.57
CA GLU A 479 21.31 -8.39 -3.31
C GLU A 479 19.96 -9.13 -3.29
N GLY A 480 19.14 -8.87 -2.28
CA GLY A 480 17.83 -9.51 -2.17
C GLY A 480 16.79 -8.72 -1.39
N TRP A 481 15.54 -8.89 -1.82
CA TRP A 481 14.35 -8.55 -1.08
C TRP A 481 13.50 -9.82 -0.94
N TYR A 482 13.39 -10.33 0.28
CA TYR A 482 12.70 -11.58 0.58
C TYR A 482 11.53 -11.35 1.55
N SER A 483 10.40 -12.00 1.28
CA SER A 483 9.37 -12.30 2.29
C SER A 483 9.39 -13.81 2.61
N ALA A 484 8.77 -14.20 3.72
CA ALA A 484 8.90 -15.55 4.28
C ALA A 484 7.63 -15.97 5.02
N SER A 485 7.05 -17.10 4.61
CA SER A 485 5.85 -17.71 5.21
C SER A 485 6.18 -19.12 5.69
N PHE A 486 5.78 -19.48 6.90
CA PHE A 486 6.24 -20.68 7.60
C PHE A 486 5.11 -21.64 7.95
N SER A 487 5.39 -22.93 7.85
CA SER A 487 4.51 -23.98 8.35
C SER A 487 4.34 -23.90 9.87
N SER A 488 3.32 -24.56 10.40
CA SER A 488 2.91 -24.44 11.80
C SER A 488 3.98 -24.85 12.81
N GLY A 489 4.79 -25.87 12.50
CA GLY A 489 5.95 -26.28 13.29
C GLY A 489 7.24 -25.48 13.00
N SER A 490 7.16 -24.46 12.14
CA SER A 490 8.29 -23.66 11.65
C SER A 490 9.40 -24.45 10.91
N ARG A 491 9.11 -25.68 10.46
CA ARG A 491 10.05 -26.49 9.68
C ARG A 491 10.15 -26.08 8.23
N TYR A 492 8.99 -25.91 7.60
CA TYR A 492 8.91 -25.64 6.17
C TYR A 492 8.71 -24.15 5.94
N LEU A 493 9.44 -23.63 4.97
CA LEU A 493 9.46 -22.23 4.61
C LEU A 493 9.08 -22.10 3.13
N LEU A 494 8.02 -21.35 2.86
CA LEU A 494 7.83 -20.69 1.58
C LEU A 494 8.66 -19.41 1.61
N LEU A 495 9.78 -19.43 0.90
CA LEU A 495 10.65 -18.28 0.71
C LEU A 495 10.27 -17.60 -0.61
N THR A 496 9.81 -16.36 -0.54
CA THR A 496 9.49 -15.55 -1.72
C THR A 496 10.62 -14.56 -1.95
N TYR A 497 11.35 -14.72 -3.05
CA TYR A 497 12.28 -13.71 -3.55
C TYR A 497 11.48 -12.71 -4.39
N GLN A 498 11.37 -11.47 -3.91
CA GLN A 498 10.59 -10.41 -4.55
C GLN A 498 11.46 -9.41 -5.34
N GLY A 499 12.80 -9.53 -5.32
CA GLY A 499 13.68 -8.65 -6.13
C GLY A 499 15.14 -8.55 -5.67
N PRO A 500 15.99 -7.80 -6.42
CA PRO A 500 15.63 -6.91 -7.54
C PRO A 500 15.59 -7.60 -8.91
N LYS A 501 15.90 -8.90 -8.99
CA LYS A 501 15.76 -9.71 -10.22
C LYS A 501 14.33 -10.27 -10.31
N VAL A 502 14.05 -11.00 -11.39
CA VAL A 502 12.74 -11.64 -11.58
C VAL A 502 12.36 -12.45 -10.33
N PRO A 503 11.17 -12.19 -9.73
CA PRO A 503 10.71 -12.89 -8.54
C PRO A 503 10.56 -14.39 -8.71
N TYR A 504 10.65 -15.12 -7.60
CA TYR A 504 10.38 -16.56 -7.55
C TYR A 504 9.94 -16.97 -6.15
N GLN A 505 9.30 -18.13 -6.04
CA GLN A 505 8.95 -18.76 -4.77
C GLN A 505 9.58 -20.15 -4.68
N GLU A 506 10.27 -20.42 -3.58
CA GLU A 506 10.86 -21.73 -3.29
C GLU A 506 10.43 -22.27 -1.94
N LEU A 507 10.29 -23.59 -1.87
CA LEU A 507 9.93 -24.32 -0.68
C LEU A 507 11.17 -24.98 -0.06
N VAL A 508 11.43 -24.73 1.22
CA VAL A 508 12.66 -25.14 1.92
C VAL A 508 12.33 -25.93 3.19
N ASP A 509 13.03 -27.04 3.43
CA ASP A 509 13.06 -27.72 4.73
C ASP A 509 14.22 -27.15 5.57
N LEU A 510 13.89 -26.31 6.56
CA LEU A 510 14.86 -25.65 7.44
C LEU A 510 15.57 -26.65 8.36
N HIS A 511 14.99 -27.82 8.64
CA HIS A 511 15.59 -28.83 9.50
C HIS A 511 16.75 -29.55 8.81
N THR A 512 16.69 -29.69 7.48
CA THR A 512 17.75 -30.30 6.66
C THR A 512 18.55 -29.28 5.85
N ASN A 513 18.14 -28.01 5.86
CA ASN A 513 18.62 -26.90 5.04
C ASN A 513 18.66 -27.26 3.55
N LYS A 514 17.51 -27.72 3.02
CA LYS A 514 17.36 -28.16 1.63
C LYS A 514 16.17 -27.51 0.94
N HIS A 515 16.41 -27.02 -0.26
CA HIS A 515 15.37 -26.79 -1.27
C HIS A 515 14.60 -28.10 -1.54
N ILE A 516 13.28 -27.98 -1.63
CA ILE A 516 12.34 -29.07 -1.94
C ILE A 516 11.89 -28.92 -3.38
N LYS A 517 11.22 -27.81 -3.71
CA LYS A 517 10.72 -27.46 -5.05
C LYS A 517 10.55 -25.95 -5.19
N TYR A 518 10.58 -25.47 -6.43
CA TYR A 518 9.99 -24.15 -6.72
C TYR A 518 8.47 -24.28 -6.72
N ILE A 519 7.80 -23.24 -6.23
CA ILE A 519 6.34 -23.09 -6.35
C ILE A 519 6.05 -22.23 -7.58
N GLU A 520 6.73 -21.08 -7.70
CA GLU A 520 6.64 -20.19 -8.85
C GLU A 520 8.05 -19.77 -9.30
N THR A 521 8.26 -19.64 -10.60
CA THR A 521 9.55 -19.29 -11.22
C THR A 521 9.51 -18.05 -12.12
N ASN A 522 8.32 -17.57 -12.50
CA ASN A 522 8.08 -16.41 -13.36
C ASN A 522 8.74 -16.53 -14.75
N ASP A 523 8.65 -17.72 -15.38
CA ASP A 523 9.27 -18.00 -16.68
C ASP A 523 8.64 -17.20 -17.85
N GLU A 524 7.34 -16.89 -17.78
CA GLU A 524 6.70 -15.98 -18.73
C GLU A 524 7.24 -14.55 -18.59
N LEU A 525 7.29 -14.01 -17.36
CA LEU A 525 7.86 -12.70 -17.07
C LEU A 525 9.34 -12.60 -17.51
N LYS A 526 10.17 -13.65 -17.31
CA LYS A 526 11.54 -13.69 -17.87
C LYS A 526 11.54 -13.54 -19.39
N THR A 527 10.62 -14.22 -20.06
CA THR A 527 10.47 -14.18 -21.53
C THR A 527 10.04 -12.79 -21.98
N THR A 528 9.04 -12.19 -21.32
CA THR A 528 8.59 -10.81 -21.56
C THR A 528 9.74 -9.81 -21.39
N LEU A 529 10.45 -9.83 -20.27
CA LEU A 529 11.58 -8.92 -20.00
C LEU A 529 12.73 -9.08 -21.01
N SER A 530 12.95 -10.29 -21.55
CA SER A 530 13.96 -10.52 -22.59
C SER A 530 13.56 -9.99 -23.98
N THR A 531 12.26 -9.83 -24.23
CA THR A 531 11.69 -9.46 -25.54
C THR A 531 11.22 -8.00 -25.61
N HIS A 532 10.98 -7.36 -24.47
CA HIS A 532 10.48 -5.98 -24.37
C HIS A 532 11.57 -4.99 -23.95
N GLN A 533 11.37 -3.72 -24.31
CA GLN A 533 12.23 -2.62 -23.85
C GLN A 533 11.64 -2.01 -22.57
N VAL A 534 12.20 -2.39 -21.43
CA VAL A 534 11.92 -1.79 -20.12
C VAL A 534 13.02 -0.80 -19.71
N PRO A 535 12.70 0.23 -18.90
CA PRO A 535 13.68 1.10 -18.26
C PRO A 535 14.72 0.36 -17.44
N ARG A 536 15.89 0.98 -17.27
CA ARG A 536 16.92 0.53 -16.32
C ARG A 536 16.83 1.37 -15.04
N VAL A 537 17.04 0.75 -13.90
CA VAL A 537 17.12 1.42 -12.58
C VAL A 537 18.56 1.36 -12.09
N GLU A 538 19.09 2.47 -11.58
CA GLU A 538 20.37 2.50 -10.86
C GLU A 538 20.15 3.03 -9.43
N TYR A 539 20.79 2.41 -8.45
CA TYR A 539 20.70 2.77 -7.03
C TYR A 539 21.96 3.52 -6.58
N SER A 540 21.80 4.49 -5.68
CA SER A 540 22.92 5.24 -5.10
C SER A 540 22.60 5.75 -3.69
N VAL A 541 23.64 6.16 -2.97
CA VAL A 541 23.51 6.97 -1.74
C VAL A 541 23.99 8.37 -2.08
N VAL A 542 23.18 9.39 -1.78
CA VAL A 542 23.47 10.79 -2.06
C VAL A 542 23.64 11.60 -0.78
N SER A 543 24.57 12.56 -0.79
CA SER A 543 24.70 13.55 0.28
C SER A 543 23.81 14.74 -0.04
N LEU A 544 22.81 15.02 0.80
CA LEU A 544 21.89 16.14 0.67
C LEU A 544 22.44 17.45 1.28
N GLY A 545 23.72 17.47 1.64
CA GLY A 545 24.36 18.53 2.41
C GLY A 545 24.68 18.06 3.82
N SER A 546 24.71 19.00 4.76
CA SER A 546 25.02 18.73 6.17
C SER A 546 23.90 19.20 7.09
N ASP A 547 23.72 18.51 8.21
CA ASP A 547 22.77 18.87 9.26
C ASP A 547 23.23 20.11 10.08
N GLU A 548 22.42 20.49 11.06
CA GLU A 548 22.70 21.60 11.98
C GLU A 548 23.92 21.38 12.91
N HIS A 549 24.51 20.17 12.90
CA HIS A 549 25.72 19.82 13.65
C HIS A 549 26.95 19.65 12.74
N GLY A 550 26.77 19.71 11.41
CA GLY A 550 27.81 19.54 10.41
C GLY A 550 28.09 18.10 9.99
N ASN A 551 27.20 17.15 10.28
CA ASN A 551 27.27 15.79 9.77
C ASN A 551 26.63 15.70 8.37
N ASP A 552 27.13 14.83 7.49
CA ASP A 552 26.54 14.65 6.15
C ASP A 552 25.18 13.94 6.23
N ILE A 553 24.17 14.50 5.55
CA ILE A 553 22.84 13.89 5.42
C ILE A 553 22.90 12.90 4.26
N LEU A 554 23.04 11.61 4.54
CA LEU A 554 23.11 10.54 3.55
C LEU A 554 21.74 9.90 3.33
N ALA A 555 21.24 9.97 2.10
CA ALA A 555 19.92 9.48 1.69
C ALA A 555 20.03 8.39 0.61
N ASN A 556 19.13 7.41 0.65
CA ASN A 556 18.99 6.44 -0.42
C ASN A 556 18.32 7.08 -1.64
N ALA A 557 18.77 6.71 -2.85
CA ALA A 557 18.18 7.18 -4.09
C ALA A 557 18.13 6.08 -5.17
N LYS A 558 17.08 6.10 -6.01
CA LYS A 558 17.01 5.34 -7.26
C LYS A 558 16.73 6.26 -8.46
N GLU A 559 17.37 5.95 -9.58
CA GLU A 559 17.20 6.63 -10.88
C GLU A 559 16.66 5.64 -11.92
N THR A 560 15.44 5.88 -12.39
CA THR A 560 14.83 5.13 -13.49
C THR A 560 15.05 5.91 -14.80
N PHE A 561 15.85 5.34 -15.70
CA PHE A 561 16.27 6.03 -16.93
C PHE A 561 15.32 5.79 -18.10
N PRO A 562 15.19 6.76 -19.02
CA PRO A 562 14.38 6.59 -20.22
C PRO A 562 14.93 5.48 -21.13
N LEU A 563 14.06 4.94 -21.97
CA LEU A 563 14.42 3.88 -22.91
C LEU A 563 15.55 4.35 -23.85
N LYS A 564 16.61 3.53 -23.95
CA LYS A 564 17.80 3.83 -24.77
C LYS A 564 18.49 5.16 -24.36
N PHE A 565 18.56 5.43 -23.06
CA PHE A 565 19.28 6.56 -22.47
C PHE A 565 20.65 6.84 -23.11
N ASP A 566 20.87 8.09 -23.46
CA ASP A 566 22.05 8.63 -24.12
C ASP A 566 22.57 9.83 -23.31
N PRO A 567 23.69 9.71 -22.58
CA PRO A 567 24.18 10.76 -21.68
C PRO A 567 24.70 12.02 -22.41
N SER A 568 24.64 12.07 -23.75
CA SER A 568 24.91 13.27 -24.54
C SER A 568 23.68 14.17 -24.78
N LYS A 569 22.47 13.68 -24.45
CA LYS A 569 21.22 14.46 -24.48
C LYS A 569 20.89 15.05 -23.11
N GLN A 570 20.02 16.06 -23.08
CA GLN A 570 19.42 16.59 -21.85
C GLN A 570 17.97 16.15 -21.71
N TYR A 571 17.66 15.48 -20.60
CA TYR A 571 16.35 14.92 -20.28
C TYR A 571 15.62 15.78 -19.23
N PRO A 572 14.28 15.87 -19.30
CA PRO A 572 13.49 16.33 -18.16
C PRO A 572 13.62 15.33 -16.99
N VAL A 573 13.34 15.80 -15.79
CA VAL A 573 13.41 14.99 -14.56
C VAL A 573 12.07 15.04 -13.82
N LEU A 574 11.58 13.87 -13.41
CA LEU A 574 10.40 13.72 -12.56
C LEU A 574 10.85 13.16 -11.20
N PHE A 575 10.66 13.93 -10.12
CA PHE A 575 10.80 13.42 -8.77
C PHE A 575 9.50 12.72 -8.35
N PHE A 576 9.58 11.44 -8.00
CA PHE A 576 8.50 10.72 -7.33
C PHE A 576 8.78 10.71 -5.82
N VAL A 577 7.82 11.17 -5.02
CA VAL A 577 7.96 11.28 -3.57
C VAL A 577 6.77 10.72 -2.81
N TYR A 578 7.05 10.09 -1.67
CA TYR A 578 6.08 9.89 -0.59
C TYR A 578 6.57 10.65 0.65
N GLY A 579 7.56 10.12 1.37
CA GLY A 579 8.29 10.84 2.41
C GLY A 579 7.57 10.99 3.76
N GLY A 580 6.49 10.23 3.99
CA GLY A 580 5.87 10.10 5.31
C GLY A 580 6.86 9.55 6.35
N PRO A 581 6.71 9.87 7.65
CA PRO A 581 7.56 9.33 8.71
C PRO A 581 7.60 7.80 8.68
N GLY A 582 8.78 7.21 8.80
CA GLY A 582 8.95 5.75 8.81
C GLY A 582 8.81 5.04 7.45
N SER A 583 8.19 5.68 6.44
CA SER A 583 8.01 5.12 5.08
C SER A 583 9.35 4.82 4.37
N GLN A 584 9.32 4.02 3.30
CA GLN A 584 10.49 3.77 2.43
C GLN A 584 10.05 3.57 0.98
N THR A 585 10.68 4.27 0.03
CA THR A 585 10.35 4.18 -1.41
C THR A 585 11.52 3.70 -2.28
N VAL A 586 12.75 3.74 -1.75
CA VAL A 586 13.95 3.17 -2.38
C VAL A 586 14.19 1.77 -1.81
N THR A 587 13.64 0.78 -2.50
CA THR A 587 13.73 -0.65 -2.19
C THR A 587 14.37 -1.41 -3.36
N LYS A 588 14.97 -2.57 -3.10
CA LYS A 588 15.39 -3.53 -4.13
C LYS A 588 14.35 -4.64 -4.36
N SER A 589 13.06 -4.33 -4.27
CA SER A 589 12.02 -5.17 -4.87
C SER A 589 12.06 -5.03 -6.40
N PHE A 590 11.56 -6.03 -7.12
CA PHE A 590 11.34 -5.97 -8.56
C PHE A 590 10.01 -5.27 -8.83
N ALA A 591 10.03 -4.26 -9.70
CA ALA A 591 8.82 -3.61 -10.17
C ALA A 591 9.04 -3.03 -11.57
N VAL A 592 7.99 -3.09 -12.41
CA VAL A 592 7.85 -2.25 -13.60
C VAL A 592 6.68 -1.32 -13.33
N ASP A 593 6.93 -0.36 -12.45
CA ASP A 593 5.96 0.55 -11.82
C ASP A 593 5.59 1.76 -12.70
N PHE A 594 4.81 2.70 -12.16
CA PHE A 594 4.53 3.96 -12.84
C PHE A 594 5.81 4.79 -13.09
N SER A 595 6.86 4.67 -12.27
CA SER A 595 8.16 5.31 -12.52
C SER A 595 8.81 4.78 -13.80
N ALA A 596 8.72 3.48 -14.05
CA ALA A 596 9.15 2.87 -15.30
C ALA A 596 8.28 3.33 -16.48
N LEU A 597 6.94 3.32 -16.35
CA LEU A 597 6.05 3.79 -17.40
C LEU A 597 6.31 5.27 -17.77
N ALA A 598 6.44 6.14 -16.76
CA ALA A 598 6.72 7.56 -16.95
C ALA A 598 8.09 7.80 -17.60
N ALA A 599 9.14 7.07 -17.21
CA ALA A 599 10.44 7.14 -17.86
C ALA A 599 10.38 6.73 -19.35
N ALA A 600 9.56 5.73 -19.68
CA ALA A 600 9.40 5.20 -21.03
C ALA A 600 8.54 6.09 -21.95
N GLU A 601 7.41 6.60 -21.46
CA GLU A 601 6.46 7.41 -22.24
C GLU A 601 6.88 8.88 -22.36
N LEU A 602 7.52 9.45 -21.34
CA LEU A 602 7.86 10.88 -21.30
C LEU A 602 9.30 11.20 -21.80
N ASP A 603 10.10 10.18 -22.15
CA ASP A 603 11.56 10.29 -22.39
C ASP A 603 12.24 11.10 -21.26
N ALA A 604 11.94 10.71 -20.01
CA ALA A 604 12.32 11.42 -18.79
C ALA A 604 13.15 10.52 -17.85
N ILE A 605 13.95 11.14 -16.98
CA ILE A 605 14.57 10.43 -15.86
C ILE A 605 13.62 10.56 -14.66
N VAL A 606 13.19 9.44 -14.07
CA VAL A 606 12.45 9.45 -12.80
C VAL A 606 13.43 9.24 -11.65
N VAL A 607 13.29 10.05 -10.60
CA VAL A 607 14.17 10.07 -9.43
C VAL A 607 13.34 9.89 -8.18
N THR A 608 13.78 9.04 -7.27
CA THR A 608 13.17 8.85 -5.95
C THR A 608 14.28 8.95 -4.92
N VAL A 609 14.05 9.72 -3.84
CA VAL A 609 15.01 9.93 -2.75
C VAL A 609 14.30 9.82 -1.40
N ASP A 610 14.74 8.87 -0.58
CA ASP A 610 14.31 8.71 0.80
C ASP A 610 15.12 9.66 1.70
N GLY A 611 14.61 10.89 1.85
CA GLY A 611 15.17 11.95 2.70
C GLY A 611 14.84 11.78 4.19
N ARG A 612 15.22 12.76 5.03
CA ARG A 612 14.93 12.70 6.47
C ARG A 612 13.43 12.55 6.75
N GLY A 613 13.10 11.81 7.80
CA GLY A 613 11.76 11.31 8.10
C GLY A 613 11.55 9.85 7.71
N THR A 614 12.10 9.39 6.58
CA THR A 614 11.92 8.00 6.13
C THR A 614 12.59 6.97 7.04
N GLY A 615 12.04 5.75 7.04
CA GLY A 615 12.54 4.63 7.82
C GLY A 615 13.80 3.96 7.26
N PHE A 616 14.27 2.95 7.98
CA PHE A 616 15.30 1.96 7.57
C PHE A 616 16.68 2.50 7.14
N ASN A 617 16.93 3.81 7.19
CA ASN A 617 18.24 4.40 6.88
C ASN A 617 19.30 4.02 7.94
N SER A 618 20.39 3.39 7.48
CA SER A 618 21.50 2.88 8.30
C SER A 618 22.81 3.67 8.16
N TYR A 619 22.82 4.79 7.44
CA TYR A 619 24.03 5.56 7.10
C TYR A 619 24.42 6.64 8.13
N GLY A 620 23.71 6.71 9.26
CA GLY A 620 23.92 7.69 10.32
C GLY A 620 23.40 7.18 11.67
N ASP A 621 22.79 8.08 12.45
CA ASP A 621 21.99 7.73 13.62
C ASP A 621 20.49 7.69 13.27
N ALA A 622 19.68 7.21 14.21
CA ALA A 622 18.23 7.13 14.04
C ALA A 622 17.52 8.51 14.07
N ASN A 623 18.22 9.62 14.37
CA ASN A 623 17.63 10.96 14.26
C ASN A 623 17.30 11.31 12.81
N PHE A 624 17.89 10.63 11.81
CA PHE A 624 17.45 10.71 10.42
C PHE A 624 15.94 10.44 10.27
N LYS A 625 15.42 9.41 10.96
CA LYS A 625 13.99 9.06 11.01
C LYS A 625 13.22 10.03 11.92
N PHE A 626 13.73 10.28 13.14
CA PHE A 626 12.96 10.97 14.18
C PHE A 626 12.98 12.51 14.14
N CYS A 627 13.89 13.15 13.40
CA CYS A 627 14.02 14.62 13.42
C CYS A 627 12.77 15.38 12.96
N VAL A 628 11.87 14.75 12.20
CA VAL A 628 10.58 15.34 11.77
C VAL A 628 9.55 15.44 12.90
N ARG A 629 9.81 14.88 14.09
CA ARG A 629 8.97 15.00 15.29
C ARG A 629 8.66 16.47 15.58
N ASP A 630 7.38 16.79 15.73
CA ASP A 630 6.82 18.14 15.91
C ASP A 630 6.95 19.11 14.71
N HIS A 631 7.60 18.68 13.61
CA HIS A 631 8.05 19.53 12.50
C HIS A 631 7.82 18.89 11.11
N LEU A 632 6.72 18.15 10.91
CA LEU A 632 6.37 17.58 9.60
C LEU A 632 6.37 18.64 8.49
N GLY A 633 6.89 18.28 7.31
CA GLY A 633 7.03 19.17 6.17
C GLY A 633 8.06 20.30 6.36
N HIS A 634 9.03 20.14 7.26
CA HIS A 634 10.15 21.08 7.42
C HIS A 634 11.43 20.57 6.75
N TYR A 635 11.86 19.36 7.08
CA TYR A 635 13.14 18.81 6.60
C TYR A 635 12.98 18.11 5.26
N GLU A 636 11.85 17.42 5.08
CA GLU A 636 11.47 16.66 3.90
C GLU A 636 11.51 17.51 2.60
N PRO A 637 10.89 18.71 2.51
CA PRO A 637 10.99 19.54 1.32
C PRO A 637 12.40 20.10 1.10
N ILE A 638 13.16 20.40 2.15
CA ILE A 638 14.56 20.86 2.04
C ILE A 638 15.41 19.76 1.40
N ASP A 639 15.20 18.52 1.81
CA ASP A 639 15.92 17.34 1.32
C ASP A 639 15.58 17.04 -0.15
N GLN A 640 14.30 17.15 -0.55
CA GLN A 640 13.90 17.03 -1.96
C GLN A 640 14.46 18.16 -2.84
N ILE A 641 14.50 19.40 -2.34
CA ILE A 641 15.14 20.54 -3.04
C ILE A 641 16.66 20.34 -3.14
N ALA A 642 17.30 19.83 -2.09
CA ALA A 642 18.73 19.51 -2.10
C ALA A 642 19.04 18.43 -3.14
N ALA A 643 18.25 17.36 -3.19
CA ALA A 643 18.32 16.35 -4.23
C ALA A 643 18.15 16.98 -5.62
N ALA A 644 17.08 17.72 -5.90
CA ALA A 644 16.87 18.34 -7.20
C ALA A 644 18.05 19.26 -7.63
N LYS A 645 18.72 19.92 -6.68
CA LYS A 645 19.95 20.72 -6.91
C LYS A 645 21.20 19.88 -7.21
N ILE A 646 21.23 18.59 -6.90
CA ILE A 646 22.27 17.64 -7.32
C ILE A 646 21.98 17.20 -8.76
N TRP A 647 20.74 16.77 -9.04
CA TRP A 647 20.35 16.30 -10.37
C TRP A 647 20.41 17.40 -11.44
N SER A 648 20.01 18.64 -11.12
CA SER A 648 20.08 19.77 -12.06
C SER A 648 21.48 20.13 -12.56
N ARG A 649 22.54 19.61 -11.92
CA ARG A 649 23.95 19.80 -12.31
C ARG A 649 24.50 18.67 -13.17
N LYS A 650 23.77 17.56 -13.32
CA LYS A 650 24.18 16.44 -14.16
C LYS A 650 24.12 16.87 -15.64
N SER A 651 25.15 16.55 -16.42
CA SER A 651 25.26 17.03 -17.81
C SER A 651 24.13 16.58 -18.74
N TYR A 652 23.46 15.49 -18.37
CA TYR A 652 22.32 14.91 -19.09
C TYR A 652 20.95 15.37 -18.57
N VAL A 653 20.88 16.33 -17.64
CA VAL A 653 19.63 16.88 -17.13
C VAL A 653 19.37 18.25 -17.75
N ASP A 654 18.10 18.50 -18.10
CA ASP A 654 17.58 19.82 -18.41
C ASP A 654 17.04 20.47 -17.12
N SER A 655 17.82 21.39 -16.56
CA SER A 655 17.47 22.07 -15.31
C SER A 655 16.25 23.00 -15.43
N SER A 656 15.68 23.20 -16.62
CA SER A 656 14.45 23.97 -16.82
C SER A 656 13.18 23.11 -16.88
N ARG A 657 13.31 21.78 -16.76
CA ARG A 657 12.21 20.81 -16.86
C ARG A 657 12.30 19.77 -15.74
N ILE A 658 12.29 20.25 -14.50
CA ILE A 658 12.20 19.41 -13.30
C ILE A 658 10.77 19.50 -12.73
N ALA A 659 10.14 18.35 -12.52
CA ALA A 659 8.83 18.19 -11.91
C ALA A 659 8.91 17.36 -10.63
N ILE A 660 7.91 17.47 -9.75
CA ILE A 660 7.73 16.62 -8.55
C ILE A 660 6.28 16.14 -8.44
N TRP A 661 6.06 14.89 -8.06
CA TRP A 661 4.71 14.36 -7.87
C TRP A 661 4.63 13.32 -6.73
N GLY A 662 3.43 13.18 -6.16
CA GLY A 662 3.11 12.21 -5.13
C GLY A 662 1.61 12.19 -4.76
N TRP A 663 1.23 11.16 -3.99
CA TRP A 663 -0.14 10.89 -3.51
C TRP A 663 -0.18 10.95 -1.97
N SER A 664 -1.30 11.35 -1.36
CA SER A 664 -1.47 11.38 0.11
C SER A 664 -0.41 12.25 0.80
N TYR A 665 0.42 11.70 1.70
CA TYR A 665 1.61 12.37 2.24
C TYR A 665 2.56 12.83 1.13
N GLY A 666 2.75 12.04 0.07
CA GLY A 666 3.51 12.46 -1.12
C GLY A 666 2.88 13.65 -1.84
N GLY A 667 1.55 13.78 -1.79
CA GLY A 667 0.82 14.95 -2.28
C GLY A 667 1.07 16.17 -1.40
N PHE A 668 1.02 16.01 -0.08
CA PHE A 668 1.45 17.03 0.90
C PHE A 668 2.89 17.48 0.63
N LEU A 669 3.85 16.55 0.58
CA LEU A 669 5.26 16.82 0.35
C LEU A 669 5.49 17.49 -1.01
N THR A 670 4.75 17.11 -2.05
CA THR A 670 4.78 17.79 -3.36
C THR A 670 4.41 19.26 -3.22
N LEU A 671 3.25 19.58 -2.63
CA LEU A 671 2.81 20.96 -2.43
C LEU A 671 3.74 21.74 -1.48
N LYS A 672 4.21 21.09 -0.41
CA LYS A 672 5.12 21.68 0.58
C LYS A 672 6.50 21.99 0.00
N THR A 673 6.97 21.15 -0.91
CA THR A 673 8.20 21.37 -1.67
C THR A 673 8.04 22.55 -2.63
N LEU A 674 6.91 22.65 -3.35
CA LEU A 674 6.62 23.79 -4.23
C LEU A 674 6.53 25.12 -3.45
N GLU A 675 5.90 25.13 -2.26
CA GLU A 675 5.87 26.28 -1.35
C GLU A 675 7.27 26.72 -0.91
N THR A 676 8.11 25.75 -0.56
CA THR A 676 9.47 25.97 -0.03
C THR A 676 10.47 26.39 -1.11
N ASP A 677 10.35 25.80 -2.31
CA ASP A 677 11.23 26.06 -3.45
C ASP A 677 10.86 27.34 -4.22
N ALA A 678 9.57 27.72 -4.22
CA ALA A 678 9.03 28.90 -4.91
C ALA A 678 9.45 28.99 -6.40
N GLY A 679 9.43 27.85 -7.09
CA GLY A 679 9.80 27.76 -8.51
C GLY A 679 11.31 27.87 -8.79
N SER A 680 12.18 27.84 -7.77
CA SER A 680 13.63 27.99 -7.95
C SER A 680 14.32 26.81 -8.65
N VAL A 681 13.79 25.60 -8.52
CA VAL A 681 14.34 24.36 -9.08
C VAL A 681 13.23 23.50 -9.67
N PHE A 682 12.10 23.36 -8.97
CA PHE A 682 10.92 22.65 -9.46
C PHE A 682 10.04 23.59 -10.26
N SER A 683 10.03 23.42 -11.58
CA SER A 683 9.17 24.20 -12.48
C SER A 683 7.72 23.74 -12.41
N TYR A 684 7.50 22.45 -12.12
CA TYR A 684 6.19 21.79 -12.18
C TYR A 684 5.94 20.89 -10.97
N GLY A 685 4.68 20.61 -10.65
CA GLY A 685 4.37 19.47 -9.80
C GLY A 685 2.91 19.00 -9.86
N ALA A 686 2.66 17.78 -9.40
CA ALA A 686 1.32 17.16 -9.41
C ALA A 686 1.03 16.43 -8.09
N ALA A 687 0.02 16.87 -7.36
CA ALA A 687 -0.37 16.31 -6.07
C ALA A 687 -1.73 15.60 -6.17
N VAL A 688 -1.80 14.35 -5.71
CA VAL A 688 -3.04 13.56 -5.68
C VAL A 688 -3.45 13.32 -4.22
N ALA A 689 -4.74 13.49 -3.93
CA ALA A 689 -5.33 13.40 -2.58
C ALA A 689 -4.45 14.01 -1.47
N PRO A 690 -3.95 15.27 -1.59
CA PRO A 690 -2.97 15.80 -0.66
C PRO A 690 -3.58 16.17 0.70
N VAL A 691 -2.93 15.77 1.79
CA VAL A 691 -3.09 16.46 3.07
C VAL A 691 -2.58 17.89 2.89
N THR A 692 -3.34 18.88 3.38
CA THR A 692 -2.93 20.30 3.27
C THR A 692 -2.77 20.96 4.63
N LYS A 693 -3.50 20.46 5.64
CA LYS A 693 -3.45 20.93 7.03
C LYS A 693 -3.62 19.75 7.97
N TRP A 694 -2.61 19.46 8.78
CA TRP A 694 -2.62 18.35 9.76
C TRP A 694 -3.77 18.42 10.78
N LYS A 695 -4.40 19.58 11.00
CA LYS A 695 -5.63 19.69 11.82
C LYS A 695 -6.87 19.05 11.19
N LEU A 696 -6.81 18.66 9.91
CA LEU A 696 -7.92 18.09 9.16
C LEU A 696 -7.82 16.57 8.99
N TYR A 697 -6.66 15.99 9.34
CA TYR A 697 -6.39 14.56 9.31
C TYR A 697 -6.67 13.94 10.69
N ASP A 698 -6.63 12.62 10.79
CA ASP A 698 -6.99 11.88 12.01
C ASP A 698 -6.01 12.18 13.16
N SER A 699 -6.44 11.88 14.37
CA SER A 699 -5.67 12.14 15.59
C SER A 699 -4.60 11.11 15.89
N ILE A 700 -4.75 9.85 15.47
CA ILE A 700 -3.84 8.77 15.85
C ILE A 700 -2.54 8.87 15.04
N TYR A 701 -2.64 9.03 13.72
CA TYR A 701 -1.50 9.36 12.87
C TYR A 701 -0.90 10.70 13.28
N THR A 702 -1.71 11.76 13.27
CA THR A 702 -1.16 13.11 13.33
C THR A 702 -0.50 13.40 14.67
N GLU A 703 -1.08 12.98 15.80
CA GLU A 703 -0.54 13.32 17.12
C GLU A 703 0.69 12.45 17.47
N ARG A 704 0.80 11.23 16.91
CA ARG A 704 2.01 10.38 16.98
C ARG A 704 3.24 11.15 16.52
N TYR A 705 3.15 11.93 15.43
CA TYR A 705 4.26 12.73 14.91
C TYR A 705 4.27 14.19 15.39
N MET A 706 3.11 14.83 15.56
CA MET A 706 2.99 16.28 15.81
C MET A 706 2.54 16.69 17.22
N ARG A 707 2.17 15.74 18.10
CA ARG A 707 1.42 15.95 19.36
C ARG A 707 0.06 16.60 19.12
N THR A 708 -0.70 16.93 20.18
CA THR A 708 -1.96 17.66 20.00
C THR A 708 -1.71 19.07 19.44
N PRO A 709 -2.67 19.66 18.69
CA PRO A 709 -2.57 21.06 18.26
C PRO A 709 -2.49 22.09 19.41
N GLN A 710 -2.88 21.69 20.62
CA GLN A 710 -2.81 22.47 21.84
C GLN A 710 -1.40 22.46 22.45
N GLU A 711 -0.67 21.34 22.34
CA GLU A 711 0.73 21.20 22.77
C GLU A 711 1.71 21.78 21.74
N ASN A 712 1.45 21.61 20.45
CA ASN A 712 2.33 22.05 19.36
C ASN A 712 1.65 23.04 18.37
N PRO A 713 1.12 24.18 18.82
CA PRO A 713 0.38 25.10 17.95
C PRO A 713 1.23 25.66 16.79
N ASN A 714 2.53 25.83 17.00
CA ASN A 714 3.45 26.33 15.98
C ASN A 714 3.75 25.26 14.92
N GLY A 715 4.00 24.01 15.33
CA GLY A 715 4.25 22.90 14.41
C GLY A 715 3.10 22.70 13.43
N TYR A 716 1.85 22.68 13.91
CA TYR A 716 0.68 22.58 13.02
C TYR A 716 0.54 23.77 12.05
N GLN A 717 0.99 24.97 12.44
CA GLN A 717 1.04 26.13 11.55
C GLN A 717 2.10 25.95 10.46
N THR A 718 3.32 25.55 10.83
CA THR A 718 4.44 25.38 9.88
C THR A 718 4.31 24.14 9.01
N ALA A 719 3.68 23.09 9.51
CA ALA A 719 3.46 21.83 8.81
C ALA A 719 2.25 21.86 7.87
N SER A 720 1.48 22.95 7.83
CA SER A 720 0.44 23.15 6.82
C SER A 720 1.03 23.77 5.54
N ILE A 721 0.31 23.68 4.43
CA ILE A 721 0.46 24.66 3.34
C ILE A 721 -0.08 25.98 3.90
N HIS A 722 0.78 27.01 3.99
CA HIS A 722 0.55 28.20 4.83
C HIS A 722 1.02 29.51 4.19
N ASN A 723 1.85 29.44 3.15
CA ASN A 723 2.31 30.56 2.34
C ASN A 723 1.99 30.32 0.87
N VAL A 724 0.70 30.22 0.56
CA VAL A 724 0.15 30.04 -0.79
C VAL A 724 0.67 31.08 -1.82
N THR A 725 1.21 32.22 -1.39
CA THR A 725 1.74 33.23 -2.31
C THR A 725 2.99 32.77 -3.07
N GLN A 726 3.76 31.81 -2.52
CA GLN A 726 4.96 31.23 -3.13
C GLN A 726 4.63 30.43 -4.40
N PHE A 727 3.41 29.91 -4.51
CA PHE A 727 2.99 29.11 -5.66
C PHE A 727 2.90 29.93 -6.95
N LYS A 728 2.86 31.27 -6.89
CA LYS A 728 2.78 32.14 -8.08
C LYS A 728 3.99 32.04 -9.00
N ASP A 729 5.15 31.72 -8.43
CA ASP A 729 6.42 31.62 -9.17
C ASP A 729 6.68 30.20 -9.72
N VAL A 730 5.84 29.21 -9.35
CA VAL A 730 5.80 27.87 -9.98
C VAL A 730 5.23 27.99 -11.40
N THR A 731 5.76 27.27 -12.39
CA THR A 731 5.32 27.44 -13.79
C THR A 731 3.90 26.89 -14.03
N ARG A 732 3.62 25.67 -13.55
CA ARG A 732 2.27 25.08 -13.53
C ARG A 732 2.23 23.96 -12.49
N PHE A 733 1.13 23.77 -11.78
CA PHE A 733 0.93 22.59 -10.95
C PHE A 733 -0.47 21.98 -11.11
N LEU A 734 -0.63 20.72 -10.76
CA LEU A 734 -1.87 19.94 -10.86
C LEU A 734 -2.29 19.44 -9.47
N ILE A 735 -3.58 19.56 -9.14
CA ILE A 735 -4.19 18.93 -7.95
C ILE A 735 -5.30 18.00 -8.40
N MET A 736 -5.36 16.80 -7.82
CA MET A 736 -6.38 15.79 -8.11
C MET A 736 -6.90 15.15 -6.82
N HIS A 737 -8.20 14.86 -6.73
CA HIS A 737 -8.81 14.36 -5.49
C HIS A 737 -10.14 13.62 -5.75
N GLY A 738 -10.43 12.55 -5.02
CA GLY A 738 -11.77 11.98 -4.90
C GLY A 738 -12.70 12.87 -4.07
N SER A 739 -13.98 13.00 -4.44
CA SER A 739 -14.95 13.73 -3.60
C SER A 739 -15.52 12.89 -2.46
N GLY A 740 -15.34 11.57 -2.53
CA GLY A 740 -15.75 10.59 -1.53
C GLY A 740 -14.60 10.10 -0.63
N ASP A 741 -13.44 10.77 -0.68
CA ASP A 741 -12.25 10.44 0.10
C ASP A 741 -12.54 10.52 1.61
N ASP A 742 -12.51 9.35 2.25
CA ASP A 742 -12.78 9.07 3.66
C ASP A 742 -11.51 9.09 4.52
N ASN A 743 -10.33 9.04 3.90
CA ASN A 743 -9.05 9.10 4.58
C ASN A 743 -8.48 10.53 4.59
N VAL A 744 -8.03 11.02 3.44
CA VAL A 744 -7.61 12.41 3.26
C VAL A 744 -8.82 13.21 2.79
N HIS A 745 -9.72 13.53 3.72
CA HIS A 745 -10.96 14.25 3.41
C HIS A 745 -10.79 15.39 2.39
N PHE A 746 -11.67 15.40 1.37
CA PHE A 746 -11.72 16.40 0.29
C PHE A 746 -11.71 17.87 0.78
N GLN A 747 -12.16 18.11 2.02
CA GLN A 747 -11.98 19.37 2.76
C GLN A 747 -10.56 19.94 2.66
N ASN A 748 -9.52 19.11 2.73
CA ASN A 748 -8.11 19.51 2.61
C ASN A 748 -7.86 20.34 1.34
N THR A 749 -8.35 19.86 0.19
CA THR A 749 -8.16 20.52 -1.10
C THR A 749 -9.10 21.70 -1.28
N LEU A 750 -10.34 21.62 -0.80
CA LEU A 750 -11.29 22.75 -0.87
C LEU A 750 -10.82 23.98 -0.07
N GLU A 751 -10.30 23.78 1.15
CA GLU A 751 -9.74 24.89 1.94
C GLU A 751 -8.51 25.51 1.28
N LEU A 752 -7.63 24.70 0.69
CA LEU A 752 -6.44 25.21 -0.01
C LEU A 752 -6.81 26.00 -1.29
N ILE A 753 -7.85 25.57 -2.01
CA ILE A 753 -8.34 26.29 -3.20
C ILE A 753 -8.94 27.66 -2.81
N ASP A 754 -9.63 27.78 -1.67
CA ASP A 754 -10.08 29.09 -1.17
C ASP A 754 -8.89 30.01 -0.85
N GLU A 755 -7.84 29.50 -0.22
CA GLU A 755 -6.60 30.25 0.02
C GLU A 755 -5.90 30.67 -1.28
N TYR A 756 -5.88 29.83 -2.31
CA TYR A 756 -5.41 30.19 -3.65
C TYR A 756 -6.25 31.29 -4.31
N ASN A 757 -7.58 31.26 -4.15
CA ASN A 757 -8.47 32.32 -4.64
C ASN A 757 -8.18 33.65 -3.94
N LEU A 758 -8.07 33.65 -2.61
CA LEU A 758 -7.73 34.83 -1.80
C LEU A 758 -6.35 35.40 -2.14
N ALA A 759 -5.40 34.53 -2.46
CA ALA A 759 -4.06 34.92 -2.87
C ALA A 759 -3.95 35.30 -4.37
N ALA A 760 -4.95 35.04 -5.21
CA ALA A 760 -4.90 35.13 -6.67
C ALA A 760 -3.75 34.27 -7.26
N VAL A 761 -3.78 32.97 -6.97
CA VAL A 761 -2.93 31.94 -7.57
C VAL A 761 -3.74 31.26 -8.68
N GLU A 762 -3.39 31.49 -9.94
CA GLU A 762 -4.17 31.07 -11.13
C GLU A 762 -3.43 30.04 -12.00
N ASN A 763 -2.20 29.70 -11.61
CA ASN A 763 -1.26 28.87 -12.36
C ASN A 763 -1.40 27.35 -12.06
N PHE A 764 -2.58 26.90 -11.65
CA PHE A 764 -2.86 25.49 -11.37
C PHE A 764 -3.97 24.89 -12.24
N ASP A 765 -3.95 23.57 -12.37
CA ASP A 765 -5.01 22.73 -12.90
C ASP A 765 -5.63 21.92 -11.75
N PHE A 766 -6.94 21.69 -11.77
CA PHE A 766 -7.67 20.92 -10.75
C PHE A 766 -8.59 19.89 -11.40
N MET A 767 -8.67 18.70 -10.82
CA MET A 767 -9.60 17.63 -11.23
C MET A 767 -10.19 16.95 -10.01
N VAL A 768 -11.52 16.76 -10.02
CA VAL A 768 -12.27 16.03 -8.99
C VAL A 768 -12.78 14.75 -9.60
N PHE A 769 -12.71 13.67 -8.83
CA PHE A 769 -13.26 12.36 -9.17
C PHE A 769 -14.52 12.13 -8.32
N PRO A 770 -15.73 12.20 -8.91
CA PRO A 770 -16.97 12.05 -8.16
C PRO A 770 -17.03 10.72 -7.43
N ASP A 771 -17.46 10.77 -6.17
CA ASP A 771 -17.74 9.63 -5.29
C ASP A 771 -16.59 8.63 -5.09
N SER A 772 -15.39 8.97 -5.56
CA SER A 772 -14.22 8.11 -5.43
C SER A 772 -13.57 8.29 -4.06
N ASP A 773 -13.15 7.16 -3.50
CA ASP A 773 -12.35 6.98 -2.28
C ASP A 773 -10.91 7.53 -2.42
N HIS A 774 -10.08 7.27 -1.40
CA HIS A 774 -8.67 7.67 -1.38
C HIS A 774 -7.81 7.04 -2.50
N SER A 775 -8.17 5.84 -2.96
CA SER A 775 -7.53 5.15 -4.10
C SER A 775 -8.00 5.68 -5.47
N ILE A 776 -9.04 6.52 -5.45
CA ILE A 776 -9.73 7.09 -6.62
C ILE A 776 -10.26 5.97 -7.54
N SER A 777 -10.72 4.86 -6.96
CA SER A 777 -11.05 3.61 -7.68
C SER A 777 -12.30 3.73 -8.57
N TYR A 778 -13.33 4.42 -8.06
CA TYR A 778 -14.68 4.43 -8.60
C TYR A 778 -14.78 4.89 -10.08
N HIS A 779 -15.61 4.21 -10.87
CA HIS A 779 -15.85 4.49 -12.29
C HIS A 779 -14.57 4.75 -13.11
N ASN A 780 -13.57 3.87 -12.97
CA ASN A 780 -12.28 3.93 -13.69
C ASN A 780 -11.42 5.17 -13.34
N GLY A 781 -11.69 5.84 -12.21
CA GLY A 781 -11.00 7.06 -11.79
C GLY A 781 -9.48 6.90 -11.71
N ASN A 782 -8.99 5.79 -11.17
CA ASN A 782 -7.57 5.52 -10.94
C ASN A 782 -6.79 5.47 -12.27
N ASN A 783 -7.31 4.77 -13.27
CA ASN A 783 -6.77 4.78 -14.62
C ASN A 783 -6.73 6.19 -15.21
N VAL A 784 -7.80 6.97 -15.02
CA VAL A 784 -7.88 8.36 -15.50
C VAL A 784 -6.89 9.28 -14.77
N VAL A 785 -6.58 9.05 -13.48
CA VAL A 785 -5.51 9.74 -12.75
C VAL A 785 -4.17 9.55 -13.47
N TYR A 786 -3.79 8.32 -13.82
CA TYR A 786 -2.51 8.05 -14.48
C TYR A 786 -2.44 8.58 -15.92
N ASP A 787 -3.51 8.45 -16.71
CA ASP A 787 -3.56 9.09 -18.04
C ASP A 787 -3.46 10.61 -17.95
N ARG A 788 -4.08 11.20 -16.91
CA ARG A 788 -4.01 12.64 -16.65
C ARG A 788 -2.61 13.06 -16.23
N LEU A 789 -1.93 12.32 -15.35
CA LEU A 789 -0.53 12.56 -14.96
C LEU A 789 0.39 12.53 -16.17
N LEU A 790 0.38 11.45 -16.96
CA LEU A 790 1.22 11.31 -18.15
C LEU A 790 0.95 12.42 -19.17
N THR A 791 -0.32 12.70 -19.47
CA THR A 791 -0.69 13.76 -20.41
C THR A 791 -0.25 15.14 -19.93
N TRP A 792 -0.46 15.45 -18.65
CA TRP A 792 -0.10 16.74 -18.06
C TRP A 792 1.43 16.93 -18.00
N LEU A 793 2.17 15.91 -17.56
CA LEU A 793 3.63 15.91 -17.51
C LEU A 793 4.25 16.01 -18.91
N ASN A 794 3.69 15.33 -19.92
CA ASN A 794 4.14 15.46 -21.30
C ASN A 794 4.02 16.91 -21.82
N ARG A 795 2.92 17.61 -21.49
CA ARG A 795 2.73 19.03 -21.85
C ARG A 795 3.71 19.94 -21.11
N ALA A 796 4.00 19.65 -19.84
CA ALA A 796 5.01 20.34 -19.05
C ALA A 796 6.43 20.17 -19.62
N PHE A 797 6.85 18.92 -19.89
CA PHE A 797 8.17 18.61 -20.45
C PHE A 797 8.33 18.98 -21.93
N SER A 798 7.23 19.21 -22.65
CA SER A 798 7.20 19.84 -23.97
C SER A 798 7.22 21.38 -23.92
N GLY A 799 7.15 21.98 -22.73
CA GLY A 799 7.17 23.44 -22.54
C GLY A 799 5.87 24.16 -22.92
N GLU A 800 4.75 23.45 -23.06
CA GLU A 800 3.49 24.02 -23.55
C GLU A 800 2.94 25.09 -22.59
N TYR A 801 2.99 24.85 -21.28
CA TYR A 801 2.50 25.80 -20.27
C TYR A 801 3.25 27.15 -20.30
N VAL A 802 4.57 27.14 -20.58
CA VAL A 802 5.37 28.36 -20.74
C VAL A 802 4.91 29.18 -21.97
N LEU A 803 4.57 28.50 -23.07
CA LEU A 803 4.12 29.14 -24.32
C LEU A 803 2.72 29.75 -24.17
N LEU A 804 1.83 29.14 -23.39
CA LEU A 804 0.50 29.67 -23.13
C LEU A 804 0.56 31.02 -22.39
N PHE A 805 1.37 31.14 -21.33
CA PHE A 805 1.57 32.42 -20.64
C PHE A 805 2.26 33.48 -21.53
N ALA A 806 3.18 33.08 -22.41
CA ALA A 806 3.83 34.01 -23.34
C ALA A 806 2.90 34.59 -24.43
N THR A 807 1.71 34.00 -24.62
CA THR A 807 0.74 34.44 -25.65
C THR A 807 -0.43 35.27 -25.10
N VAL A 808 -0.57 35.40 -23.78
CA VAL A 808 -1.49 36.38 -23.17
C VAL A 808 -0.83 37.76 -23.18
N PRO A 809 -1.33 38.74 -23.95
CA PRO A 809 -0.72 40.07 -23.96
C PRO A 809 -1.09 40.80 -22.67
N THR A 810 -0.17 40.87 -21.71
CA THR A 810 -0.25 41.88 -20.66
C THR A 810 -0.37 43.26 -21.33
N LEU A 811 -1.29 44.10 -20.83
CA LEU A 811 -1.60 45.41 -21.40
C LEU A 811 -0.46 46.42 -21.21
N ARG A 812 0.66 46.22 -21.92
CA ARG A 812 1.75 47.20 -22.08
C ARG A 812 1.88 47.63 -23.54
N ARG A 813 1.43 48.85 -23.75
CA ARG A 813 1.35 49.59 -25.01
C ARG A 813 2.74 49.86 -25.61
N VAL A 814 3.21 49.02 -26.54
CA VAL A 814 4.37 49.30 -27.41
C VAL A 814 4.02 49.04 -28.89
N THR A 815 4.69 49.76 -29.78
CA THR A 815 4.27 50.04 -31.16
C THR A 815 4.57 48.94 -32.19
N ARG A 816 3.77 48.94 -33.28
CA ARG A 816 3.88 48.07 -34.47
C ARG A 816 5.30 47.97 -35.05
N GLY A 817 5.72 46.75 -35.41
CA GLY A 817 6.95 46.50 -36.18
C GLY A 817 7.02 45.12 -36.84
N SER A 818 6.66 45.04 -38.12
CA SER A 818 6.94 43.95 -39.10
C SER A 818 6.70 42.49 -38.72
N GLU A 819 5.64 41.90 -39.28
CA GLU A 819 5.45 40.45 -39.39
C GLU A 819 6.51 39.80 -40.32
N LYS A 820 7.00 38.61 -39.96
CA LYS A 820 7.59 37.66 -40.91
C LYS A 820 6.88 36.32 -40.82
N LYS A 821 6.24 35.91 -41.91
CA LYS A 821 5.50 34.64 -42.02
C LYS A 821 6.43 33.43 -41.88
N PHE A 822 6.27 32.65 -40.82
CA PHE A 822 6.71 31.25 -40.80
C PHE A 822 5.69 30.38 -41.55
N LYS A 823 6.18 29.51 -42.45
CA LYS A 823 5.35 28.53 -43.14
C LYS A 823 5.17 27.31 -42.23
N ALA A 824 3.93 26.97 -41.92
CA ALA A 824 3.60 25.72 -41.24
C ALA A 824 4.06 24.49 -42.06
N LYS A 825 4.54 23.45 -41.38
CA LYS A 825 4.74 22.12 -41.97
C LYS A 825 4.25 21.03 -41.01
N LYS A 826 3.41 20.15 -41.57
CA LYS A 826 2.88 18.89 -41.04
C LYS A 826 2.04 19.00 -39.74
N LYS A 827 0.72 18.88 -39.91
CA LYS A 827 -0.16 18.31 -38.89
C LYS A 827 0.36 16.92 -38.48
N LEU A 828 0.34 16.63 -37.18
CA LEU A 828 0.25 15.25 -36.68
C LEU A 828 -1.12 14.67 -37.07
N PRO A 829 -1.25 13.35 -37.25
CA PRO A 829 -2.57 12.74 -37.46
C PRO A 829 -3.39 12.90 -36.18
N THR A 830 -4.57 13.51 -36.29
CA THR A 830 -5.64 13.29 -35.33
C THR A 830 -6.14 11.88 -35.55
N PHE A 831 -5.86 10.98 -34.61
CA PHE A 831 -6.63 9.75 -34.49
C PHE A 831 -8.03 10.16 -34.03
N THR A 832 -9.04 9.72 -34.77
CA THR A 832 -10.45 9.87 -34.43
C THR A 832 -10.95 8.45 -34.27
N MET A 833 -11.45 8.13 -33.08
CA MET A 833 -11.94 6.78 -32.76
C MET A 833 -13.39 6.65 -33.22
N ILE A 834 -13.77 5.48 -33.71
CA ILE A 834 -15.14 5.17 -34.11
C ILE A 834 -15.72 4.17 -33.11
N ILE A 835 -16.80 4.58 -32.44
CA ILE A 835 -17.65 3.70 -31.64
C ILE A 835 -18.85 3.27 -32.50
N TYR A 836 -19.20 1.98 -32.45
CA TYR A 836 -20.39 1.43 -33.08
C TYR A 836 -21.52 1.33 -32.04
N LYS A 837 -22.56 2.16 -32.18
CA LYS A 837 -23.73 2.20 -31.30
C LYS A 837 -24.93 1.51 -31.92
N ASP A 838 -25.72 0.74 -31.16
CA ASP A 838 -26.98 0.19 -31.68
C ASP A 838 -27.99 1.29 -32.03
N ILE A 839 -28.70 1.14 -33.14
CA ILE A 839 -29.66 2.14 -33.62
C ILE A 839 -31.00 2.17 -32.86
N PHE A 840 -31.23 1.24 -31.92
CA PHE A 840 -32.45 1.17 -31.12
C PHE A 840 -32.20 1.45 -29.63
N SER A 841 -31.14 0.91 -29.03
CA SER A 841 -30.80 1.12 -27.60
C SER A 841 -29.76 2.22 -27.33
N ASP A 842 -29.02 2.70 -28.34
CA ASP A 842 -27.85 3.61 -28.22
C ASP A 842 -26.65 3.05 -27.43
N ASP A 843 -26.70 1.78 -27.03
CA ASP A 843 -25.60 1.05 -26.38
C ASP A 843 -24.37 1.02 -27.28
N GLU A 844 -23.19 1.19 -26.69
CA GLU A 844 -21.89 1.03 -27.35
C GLU A 844 -21.55 -0.46 -27.42
N LEU A 845 -21.36 -1.01 -28.62
CA LEU A 845 -21.19 -2.46 -28.82
C LEU A 845 -19.77 -2.87 -29.25
N LEU A 846 -19.03 -1.96 -29.90
CA LEU A 846 -17.71 -2.20 -30.46
C LEU A 846 -17.01 -0.87 -30.78
N SER A 847 -15.70 -0.90 -31.04
CA SER A 847 -14.96 0.23 -31.61
C SER A 847 -13.97 -0.19 -32.70
N ASP A 848 -13.50 0.78 -33.48
CA ASP A 848 -12.46 0.57 -34.50
C ASP A 848 -11.07 0.24 -33.93
N ALA A 849 -10.88 0.36 -32.61
CA ALA A 849 -9.67 -0.08 -31.92
C ALA A 849 -9.46 -1.62 -31.99
N TYR A 850 -10.53 -2.39 -32.26
CA TYR A 850 -10.49 -3.86 -32.37
C TYR A 850 -10.39 -4.35 -33.84
N ASP A 851 -10.01 -3.48 -34.79
CA ASP A 851 -9.88 -3.77 -36.24
C ASP A 851 -11.08 -4.55 -36.84
N PRO A 852 -12.33 -4.04 -36.70
CA PRO A 852 -13.53 -4.75 -37.15
C PRO A 852 -13.54 -4.98 -38.67
N LYS A 853 -13.50 -6.26 -39.06
CA LYS A 853 -13.50 -6.70 -40.46
C LYS A 853 -14.93 -6.83 -40.95
N LEU A 854 -15.27 -6.11 -42.02
CA LEU A 854 -16.57 -6.22 -42.67
C LEU A 854 -16.68 -7.54 -43.46
N VAL A 855 -17.60 -8.41 -43.04
CA VAL A 855 -17.86 -9.72 -43.66
C VAL A 855 -19.24 -9.71 -44.35
N ASP A 856 -19.27 -10.25 -45.57
CA ASP A 856 -20.44 -10.36 -46.45
C ASP A 856 -21.23 -9.05 -46.67
N ASP A 857 -20.59 -7.88 -46.48
CA ASP A 857 -21.17 -6.52 -46.52
C ASP A 857 -22.31 -6.29 -45.50
N VAL A 858 -22.42 -7.14 -44.46
CA VAL A 858 -23.58 -7.19 -43.55
C VAL A 858 -23.25 -7.30 -42.05
N VAL A 859 -22.09 -7.83 -41.67
CA VAL A 859 -21.63 -7.86 -40.27
C VAL A 859 -20.21 -7.34 -40.14
N TYR A 860 -19.89 -6.76 -38.98
CA TYR A 860 -18.51 -6.56 -38.55
C TYR A 860 -18.10 -7.72 -37.63
N GLU A 861 -16.98 -8.36 -37.92
CA GLU A 861 -16.32 -9.35 -37.06
C GLU A 861 -15.03 -8.74 -36.50
N ALA A 862 -14.85 -8.69 -35.18
CA ALA A 862 -13.64 -8.18 -34.54
C ALA A 862 -13.01 -9.25 -33.65
N ASP A 863 -11.69 -9.39 -33.74
CA ASP A 863 -10.94 -10.37 -32.95
C ASP A 863 -10.75 -9.85 -31.51
N CYS A 864 -10.87 -10.74 -30.53
CA CYS A 864 -10.89 -10.42 -29.11
C CYS A 864 -9.81 -11.23 -28.36
N ALA A 865 -9.61 -10.91 -27.08
CA ALA A 865 -8.75 -11.67 -26.19
C ALA A 865 -9.47 -11.97 -24.87
N MET A 866 -9.16 -13.12 -24.26
CA MET A 866 -9.42 -13.32 -22.84
C MET A 866 -8.35 -12.53 -22.07
N VAL A 867 -8.76 -11.74 -21.09
CA VAL A 867 -7.91 -10.91 -20.26
C VAL A 867 -8.25 -11.13 -18.80
N THR A 868 -7.23 -11.21 -17.96
CA THR A 868 -7.40 -11.31 -16.52
C THR A 868 -7.64 -9.91 -15.96
N VAL A 869 -8.83 -9.68 -15.41
CA VAL A 869 -9.19 -8.49 -14.64
C VAL A 869 -9.16 -8.88 -13.18
N SER A 870 -8.08 -8.53 -12.48
CA SER A 870 -8.12 -8.43 -11.03
C SER A 870 -8.97 -7.22 -10.63
N GLY A 871 -9.41 -7.19 -9.37
CA GLY A 871 -9.71 -5.93 -8.72
C GLY A 871 -8.52 -4.96 -8.82
N GLY A 872 -8.79 -3.69 -8.58
CA GLY A 872 -8.05 -2.54 -9.11
C GLY A 872 -6.60 -2.32 -8.63
N ASP A 873 -5.93 -3.32 -8.06
CA ASP A 873 -4.51 -3.28 -7.77
C ASP A 873 -3.69 -3.45 -9.06
N VAL A 874 -3.39 -2.32 -9.69
CA VAL A 874 -2.12 -2.16 -10.39
C VAL A 874 -1.06 -1.95 -9.33
N ASP A 875 -0.02 -2.80 -9.25
CA ASP A 875 1.15 -2.52 -8.41
C ASP A 875 1.88 -1.28 -8.97
N ILE A 876 1.51 -0.13 -8.41
CA ILE A 876 1.83 1.22 -8.88
C ILE A 876 3.10 1.79 -8.24
N GLY A 877 3.70 1.09 -7.29
CA GLY A 877 4.81 1.62 -6.47
C GLY A 877 4.42 2.80 -5.55
N ALA A 878 3.12 3.09 -5.46
CA ALA A 878 2.51 4.10 -4.61
C ALA A 878 1.32 3.46 -3.88
N ASN A 879 1.60 2.67 -2.84
CA ASN A 879 0.56 2.18 -1.93
C ASN A 879 -0.20 3.40 -1.36
N PRO A 880 -1.54 3.51 -1.54
CA PRO A 880 -2.32 4.61 -0.96
C PRO A 880 -2.21 4.66 0.58
N SER A 881 -1.89 3.53 1.23
CA SER A 881 -1.51 3.40 2.64
C SER A 881 -0.04 2.94 2.78
N ALA A 882 0.94 3.72 2.29
CA ALA A 882 2.37 3.42 2.47
C ALA A 882 2.88 3.58 3.92
N GLU A 883 1.95 3.65 4.87
CA GLU A 883 2.16 3.72 6.32
C GLU A 883 1.95 2.35 6.98
N ASP A 884 1.28 1.41 6.30
CA ASP A 884 1.17 0.02 6.70
C ASP A 884 2.35 -0.84 6.20
N GLY A 885 2.91 -1.63 7.13
CA GLY A 885 4.09 -2.45 6.91
C GLY A 885 3.85 -3.75 6.14
N ALA A 886 3.49 -3.64 4.86
CA ALA A 886 3.47 -4.74 3.87
C ALA A 886 2.76 -6.03 4.32
N GLU A 887 1.43 -6.04 4.23
CA GLU A 887 0.64 -7.27 4.10
C GLU A 887 0.09 -7.38 2.67
N GLU A 888 0.07 -8.61 2.13
CA GLU A 888 -0.40 -8.93 0.78
C GLU A 888 -1.93 -9.13 0.79
N LEU A 889 -2.68 -8.44 -0.06
CA LEU A 889 -4.12 -8.67 -0.26
C LEU A 889 -4.35 -9.66 -1.41
N ASP A 890 -5.12 -10.72 -1.14
CA ASP A 890 -5.58 -11.70 -2.13
C ASP A 890 -6.85 -11.15 -2.83
N ASP A 891 -6.66 -10.38 -3.91
CA ASP A 891 -7.76 -9.88 -4.75
C ASP A 891 -8.06 -10.85 -5.91
N ALA A 892 -9.25 -11.43 -5.92
CA ALA A 892 -9.60 -12.53 -6.82
C ALA A 892 -9.62 -12.08 -8.30
N ALA A 893 -8.74 -12.68 -9.11
CA ALA A 893 -8.59 -12.35 -10.51
C ALA A 893 -9.61 -13.09 -11.41
N GLU A 894 -10.47 -12.36 -12.12
CA GLU A 894 -11.46 -12.92 -13.04
C GLU A 894 -10.96 -12.88 -14.50
N THR A 895 -11.06 -13.99 -15.23
CA THR A 895 -10.70 -14.01 -16.67
C THR A 895 -11.93 -13.73 -17.54
N VAL A 896 -11.97 -12.55 -18.16
CA VAL A 896 -13.10 -12.05 -18.96
C VAL A 896 -12.71 -11.78 -20.41
N ASN A 897 -13.67 -11.73 -21.33
CA ASN A 897 -13.38 -11.31 -22.71
C ASN A 897 -13.23 -9.78 -22.79
N ASN A 898 -12.17 -9.29 -23.42
CA ASN A 898 -11.83 -7.86 -23.41
C ASN A 898 -12.87 -6.96 -24.11
N VAL A 899 -13.59 -7.42 -25.13
CA VAL A 899 -14.66 -6.66 -25.76
C VAL A 899 -15.92 -6.68 -24.88
N VAL A 900 -16.30 -7.85 -24.36
CA VAL A 900 -17.42 -7.98 -23.43
C VAL A 900 -17.24 -7.05 -22.23
N TYR A 901 -16.03 -7.02 -21.65
CA TYR A 901 -15.66 -6.15 -20.55
C TYR A 901 -15.66 -4.67 -20.94
N SER A 902 -14.94 -4.27 -21.99
CA SER A 902 -14.81 -2.85 -22.38
C SER A 902 -16.12 -2.18 -22.81
N PHE A 903 -17.08 -2.94 -23.34
CA PHE A 903 -18.41 -2.45 -23.71
C PHE A 903 -19.51 -2.85 -22.71
N ARG A 904 -19.14 -3.42 -21.54
CA ARG A 904 -20.06 -3.82 -20.45
C ARG A 904 -21.22 -4.70 -20.92
N LEU A 905 -20.95 -5.57 -21.91
CA LEU A 905 -21.96 -6.42 -22.54
C LEU A 905 -22.45 -7.49 -21.57
N GLN A 906 -23.76 -7.67 -21.48
CA GLN A 906 -24.37 -8.58 -20.50
C GLN A 906 -24.66 -9.94 -21.14
N SER A 907 -24.19 -11.01 -20.51
CA SER A 907 -24.40 -12.39 -21.02
C SER A 907 -25.88 -12.76 -21.05
N THR A 908 -26.32 -13.40 -22.13
CA THR A 908 -27.70 -13.87 -22.29
C THR A 908 -27.76 -15.21 -23.00
N ALA A 909 -28.79 -16.01 -22.70
CA ALA A 909 -28.95 -17.35 -23.24
C ALA A 909 -30.17 -17.45 -24.15
N PHE A 910 -29.97 -17.99 -25.35
CA PHE A 910 -31.06 -18.35 -26.27
C PHE A 910 -31.10 -19.85 -26.53
N ASP A 911 -32.32 -20.39 -26.66
CA ASP A 911 -32.53 -21.63 -27.39
C ASP A 911 -32.68 -21.30 -28.90
N LYS A 912 -32.45 -22.30 -29.75
CA LYS A 912 -32.46 -22.13 -31.22
C LYS A 912 -33.77 -21.55 -31.77
N LYS A 913 -34.90 -21.78 -31.11
CA LYS A 913 -36.24 -21.28 -31.46
C LYS A 913 -36.46 -19.87 -30.91
N SER A 914 -36.01 -19.55 -29.69
CA SER A 914 -36.09 -18.19 -29.15
C SER A 914 -35.17 -17.23 -29.90
N PHE A 915 -33.92 -17.61 -30.22
CA PHE A 915 -33.04 -16.83 -31.10
C PHE A 915 -33.66 -16.60 -32.48
N LEU A 916 -34.20 -17.65 -33.12
CA LEU A 916 -34.90 -17.52 -34.41
C LEU A 916 -36.15 -16.61 -34.35
N THR A 917 -36.72 -16.40 -33.17
CA THR A 917 -37.86 -15.51 -32.96
C THR A 917 -37.36 -14.07 -32.78
N PHE A 918 -36.39 -13.87 -31.88
CA PHE A 918 -35.71 -12.59 -31.66
C PHE A 918 -35.12 -12.03 -32.96
N ILE A 919 -34.25 -12.78 -33.64
CA ILE A 919 -33.51 -12.27 -34.80
C ILE A 919 -34.45 -11.91 -35.97
N LYS A 920 -35.57 -12.61 -36.14
CA LYS A 920 -36.60 -12.22 -37.14
C LYS A 920 -37.30 -10.92 -36.77
N GLY A 921 -37.51 -10.66 -35.47
CA GLY A 921 -38.01 -9.38 -34.97
C GLY A 921 -37.01 -8.26 -35.23
N TYR A 922 -35.77 -8.42 -34.78
CA TYR A 922 -34.69 -7.44 -34.94
C TYR A 922 -34.44 -7.11 -36.43
N MET A 923 -34.27 -8.12 -37.28
CA MET A 923 -34.05 -7.93 -38.73
C MET A 923 -35.22 -7.18 -39.41
N LYS A 924 -36.45 -7.36 -38.93
CA LYS A 924 -37.61 -6.60 -39.44
C LYS A 924 -37.53 -5.12 -39.04
N LYS A 925 -37.08 -4.80 -37.83
CA LYS A 925 -36.87 -3.41 -37.38
C LYS A 925 -35.75 -2.74 -38.17
N VAL A 926 -34.59 -3.40 -38.31
CA VAL A 926 -33.47 -2.91 -39.13
C VAL A 926 -33.92 -2.69 -40.58
N LYS A 927 -34.68 -3.62 -41.17
CA LYS A 927 -35.27 -3.43 -42.51
C LYS A 927 -36.13 -2.18 -42.59
N GLN A 928 -37.00 -1.93 -41.60
CA GLN A 928 -37.84 -0.73 -41.59
C GLN A 928 -36.99 0.54 -41.48
N HIS A 929 -35.98 0.56 -40.59
CA HIS A 929 -35.05 1.68 -40.46
C HIS A 929 -34.31 1.95 -41.79
N LEU A 930 -33.82 0.91 -42.48
CA LEU A 930 -33.21 1.04 -43.80
C LEU A 930 -34.19 1.55 -44.86
N GLN A 931 -35.45 1.10 -44.86
CA GLN A 931 -36.49 1.61 -45.77
C GLN A 931 -36.77 3.11 -45.58
N GLU A 932 -36.54 3.65 -44.39
CA GLU A 932 -36.73 5.07 -44.06
C GLU A 932 -35.45 5.92 -44.28
N LYS A 933 -34.26 5.35 -44.04
CA LYS A 933 -32.98 6.10 -44.02
C LYS A 933 -32.06 5.81 -45.21
N ASN A 934 -32.03 4.59 -45.72
CA ASN A 934 -31.13 4.17 -46.80
C ASN A 934 -31.73 3.01 -47.63
N PRO A 935 -32.76 3.28 -48.48
CA PRO A 935 -33.54 2.24 -49.14
C PRO A 935 -32.74 1.31 -50.05
N ASP A 936 -31.64 1.80 -50.62
CA ASP A 936 -30.81 1.08 -51.59
C ASP A 936 -30.01 -0.08 -50.94
N GLU A 937 -29.86 -0.09 -49.61
CA GLU A 937 -29.20 -1.17 -48.87
C GLU A 937 -30.13 -2.33 -48.50
N VAL A 938 -31.45 -2.17 -48.63
CA VAL A 938 -32.45 -3.15 -48.14
C VAL A 938 -32.29 -4.53 -48.79
N GLU A 939 -32.11 -4.61 -50.12
CA GLU A 939 -31.97 -5.89 -50.82
C GLU A 939 -30.67 -6.62 -50.43
N LYS A 940 -29.58 -5.87 -50.22
CA LYS A 940 -28.30 -6.44 -49.75
C LYS A 940 -28.44 -6.99 -48.33
N PHE A 941 -29.00 -6.19 -47.43
CA PHE A 941 -29.21 -6.55 -46.03
C PHE A 941 -30.06 -7.81 -45.90
N GLU A 942 -31.21 -7.89 -46.58
CA GLU A 942 -32.08 -9.08 -46.50
C GLU A 942 -31.37 -10.36 -46.97
N LYS A 943 -30.57 -10.27 -48.03
CA LYS A 943 -29.84 -11.41 -48.59
C LYS A 943 -28.65 -11.82 -47.72
N GLY A 944 -27.86 -10.85 -47.25
CA GLY A 944 -26.69 -11.06 -46.39
C GLY A 944 -27.10 -11.59 -45.02
N ALA A 945 -28.07 -10.96 -44.37
CA ALA A 945 -28.53 -11.36 -43.05
C ALA A 945 -29.16 -12.76 -43.06
N ALA A 946 -29.95 -13.10 -44.09
CA ALA A 946 -30.48 -14.45 -44.24
C ALA A 946 -29.39 -15.53 -44.41
N ALA A 947 -28.28 -15.19 -45.09
CA ALA A 947 -27.13 -16.08 -45.21
C ALA A 947 -26.35 -16.22 -43.90
N TYR A 948 -26.06 -15.11 -43.21
CA TYR A 948 -25.29 -15.13 -41.97
C TYR A 948 -26.08 -15.73 -40.79
N VAL A 949 -27.38 -15.45 -40.67
CA VAL A 949 -28.24 -16.17 -39.70
C VAL A 949 -28.25 -17.67 -39.97
N LYS A 950 -28.15 -18.11 -41.23
CA LYS A 950 -28.01 -19.54 -41.56
C LYS A 950 -26.66 -20.13 -41.12
N LYS A 951 -25.56 -19.36 -41.13
CA LYS A 951 -24.25 -19.73 -40.55
C LYS A 951 -24.41 -19.97 -39.04
N VAL A 952 -24.91 -18.97 -38.31
CA VAL A 952 -25.13 -19.05 -36.84
C VAL A 952 -26.05 -20.22 -36.47
N ILE A 953 -27.14 -20.42 -37.22
CA ILE A 953 -28.07 -21.54 -37.02
C ILE A 953 -27.46 -22.91 -37.38
N GLY A 954 -26.42 -22.95 -38.20
CA GLY A 954 -25.65 -24.16 -38.52
C GLY A 954 -24.78 -24.62 -37.36
N SER A 955 -24.08 -23.68 -36.70
CA SER A 955 -23.15 -23.90 -35.60
C SER A 955 -23.66 -23.39 -34.23
N PHE A 956 -24.99 -23.37 -34.01
CA PHE A 956 -25.61 -22.63 -32.90
C PHE A 956 -25.09 -22.95 -31.49
N GLY A 957 -24.54 -24.14 -31.25
CA GLY A 957 -23.97 -24.51 -29.95
C GLY A 957 -22.57 -23.93 -29.69
N ASP A 958 -21.95 -23.32 -30.70
CA ASP A 958 -20.60 -22.76 -30.66
C ASP A 958 -20.64 -21.23 -30.46
N TRP A 959 -21.82 -20.63 -30.25
CA TRP A 959 -22.01 -19.18 -30.11
C TRP A 959 -22.50 -18.81 -28.71
N ASP A 960 -21.80 -17.85 -28.10
CA ASP A 960 -22.28 -17.11 -26.93
C ASP A 960 -23.01 -15.83 -27.39
N PHE A 961 -23.96 -15.36 -26.58
CA PHE A 961 -24.81 -14.22 -26.92
C PHE A 961 -24.77 -13.18 -25.80
N TYR A 962 -24.69 -11.90 -26.17
CA TYR A 962 -24.66 -10.79 -25.23
C TYR A 962 -25.61 -9.68 -25.67
N THR A 963 -26.26 -9.00 -24.72
CA THR A 963 -26.93 -7.71 -24.96
C THR A 963 -25.95 -6.56 -24.74
N GLY A 964 -26.31 -5.36 -25.20
CA GLY A 964 -25.68 -4.12 -24.74
C GLY A 964 -25.88 -3.89 -23.22
N GLU A 965 -25.20 -2.87 -22.70
CA GLU A 965 -25.21 -2.49 -21.27
C GLU A 965 -26.64 -2.31 -20.71
N SER A 966 -27.52 -1.66 -21.48
CA SER A 966 -28.92 -1.41 -21.08
C SER A 966 -29.78 -2.67 -20.90
N MET A 967 -29.33 -3.82 -21.40
CA MET A 967 -30.11 -5.06 -21.55
C MET A 967 -31.44 -4.89 -22.31
N ASP A 968 -31.56 -3.87 -23.19
CA ASP A 968 -32.79 -3.62 -23.94
C ASP A 968 -33.21 -4.86 -24.76
N PRO A 969 -34.38 -5.49 -24.49
CA PRO A 969 -34.86 -6.66 -25.25
C PRO A 969 -35.15 -6.36 -26.73
N ASP A 970 -35.20 -5.09 -27.09
CA ASP A 970 -35.43 -4.59 -28.45
C ASP A 970 -34.15 -4.24 -29.22
N GLY A 971 -32.99 -4.16 -28.54
CA GLY A 971 -31.66 -3.82 -29.08
C GLY A 971 -30.91 -4.98 -29.74
N MET A 972 -29.65 -4.76 -30.14
CA MET A 972 -28.82 -5.79 -30.80
C MET A 972 -28.31 -6.86 -29.82
N ILE A 973 -28.26 -8.10 -30.31
CA ILE A 973 -27.46 -9.16 -29.70
C ILE A 973 -26.09 -9.22 -30.38
N VAL A 974 -25.04 -8.98 -29.60
CA VAL A 974 -23.65 -9.25 -29.96
C VAL A 974 -23.43 -10.76 -29.85
N MET A 975 -22.83 -11.36 -30.88
CA MET A 975 -22.61 -12.82 -30.94
C MET A 975 -21.11 -13.10 -30.87
N LEU A 976 -20.66 -13.95 -29.96
CA LEU A 976 -19.25 -14.34 -29.79
C LEU A 976 -19.04 -15.79 -30.22
N ASN A 977 -17.92 -16.08 -30.86
CA ASN A 977 -17.48 -17.44 -31.24
C ASN A 977 -15.93 -17.46 -31.30
N TYR A 978 -15.32 -18.60 -31.59
CA TYR A 978 -13.88 -18.76 -31.74
C TYR A 978 -13.48 -18.98 -33.21
N ARG A 979 -12.30 -18.50 -33.60
CA ARG A 979 -11.73 -18.73 -34.93
C ARG A 979 -11.38 -20.21 -35.13
N GLU A 980 -11.04 -20.62 -36.36
CA GLU A 980 -10.68 -22.00 -36.70
C GLU A 980 -9.43 -22.53 -35.94
N ASP A 981 -8.67 -21.64 -35.26
CA ASP A 981 -7.58 -22.01 -34.35
C ASP A 981 -8.06 -22.56 -33.00
N GLY A 982 -9.33 -22.33 -32.63
CA GLY A 982 -9.92 -22.75 -31.36
C GLY A 982 -9.48 -21.94 -30.14
N THR A 983 -8.71 -20.86 -30.31
CA THR A 983 -8.12 -20.07 -29.21
C THR A 983 -8.39 -18.57 -29.32
N THR A 984 -8.64 -18.04 -30.51
CA THR A 984 -8.92 -16.62 -30.73
C THR A 984 -10.43 -16.38 -30.71
N PRO A 985 -11.01 -15.79 -29.65
CA PRO A 985 -12.42 -15.38 -29.67
C PRO A 985 -12.61 -14.20 -30.63
N TYR A 986 -13.82 -14.06 -31.19
CA TYR A 986 -14.23 -12.91 -31.99
C TYR A 986 -15.70 -12.58 -31.74
N VAL A 987 -16.02 -11.28 -31.69
CA VAL A 987 -17.42 -10.80 -31.64
C VAL A 987 -17.94 -10.47 -33.04
N VAL A 988 -19.26 -10.49 -33.17
CA VAL A 988 -20.00 -10.16 -34.39
C VAL A 988 -21.16 -9.22 -34.08
N ILE A 989 -21.20 -8.09 -34.79
CA ILE A 989 -22.29 -7.11 -34.77
C ILE A 989 -22.83 -6.85 -36.17
N TRP A 990 -24.10 -6.45 -36.29
CA TRP A 990 -24.74 -6.20 -37.58
C TRP A 990 -24.44 -4.79 -38.09
N LYS A 991 -23.77 -4.69 -39.24
CA LYS A 991 -23.38 -3.42 -39.87
C LYS A 991 -24.56 -2.45 -40.01
N HIS A 992 -25.69 -2.95 -40.49
CA HIS A 992 -26.90 -2.17 -40.71
C HIS A 992 -27.71 -1.87 -39.44
N GLY A 993 -27.34 -2.48 -38.30
CA GLY A 993 -27.94 -2.23 -36.98
C GLY A 993 -27.15 -1.26 -36.11
N VAL A 994 -26.01 -0.72 -36.58
CA VAL A 994 -25.21 0.25 -35.83
C VAL A 994 -25.02 1.58 -36.56
N THR A 995 -24.75 2.63 -35.80
CA THR A 995 -24.22 3.93 -36.27
C THR A 995 -22.77 4.13 -35.84
N GLU A 996 -21.98 4.75 -36.71
CA GLU A 996 -20.60 5.15 -36.43
C GLU A 996 -20.56 6.51 -35.71
N TYR A 997 -20.22 6.52 -34.42
CA TYR A 997 -20.01 7.72 -33.63
C TYR A 997 -18.51 8.05 -33.55
N LYS A 998 -18.13 9.31 -33.83
CA LYS A 998 -16.71 9.73 -33.92
C LYS A 998 -16.31 10.57 -32.70
N ILE A 999 -15.26 10.12 -32.03
CA ILE A 999 -14.64 10.75 -30.85
C ILE A 999 -13.27 11.34 -31.24
#